data_AF-A0AAV6M287-F1
#
_entry.id   AF-A0AAV6M287-F1
#
_cell.length_a   1.000
_cell.length_b   1.000
_cell.length_c   1.000
_cell.angle_alpha   90.00
_cell.angle_beta   90.00
_cell.angle_gamma   90.00
#
_symmetry.space_group_name_H-M   'P 1'
#
loop_
_entity.id
_entity.type
_entity.pdbx_description
1 polymer ?
#
loop_
_entity_poly.entity_id
_entity_poly.type
_entity_poly.pdbx_seq_one_letter_code
_entity_poly.pdbx_strand_id
1 'polypeptide(L)'
;MAVRATVSRFPIDADAQENSGLPWGVSVTPFASKDENGRPPAYGSDAHLLPRCEHCWAYFNSYCDLEHWAWTCALCGTLNGLSSKAIARFSNPESCPEMMSSFIDLELPDEGSGGEAMQARPVYVAAIDLSSSEEFLELTKSALLAALEALGPGSLFGLATFSHKLGLYDVQGPIPIVKNVFIPPDMEGTLPIELEDVMPLLQFLAPVETCKDRIEAALETLRPTTSWERTTAAGQGIDGILMGGRGFGVAMEALLNYLGSEYGSIFALARIFAFLSGPSDYGAGQLDTRRYGEQYASKGEDADRALLPEQTPFYRELAAVAVQAGVCVDIFAITNEYTDLASLKFLSIESGGSLCFYSSTDDSTLPQDMYRMLSRPYAFGCVLRLRASTEFKPGRSYGHFFPDPQYENVQHIICCDSYATYAYDFEFANNVGFSRHAPGLPIVQIAFQYTVVVPPEELSSSVSSSRTEHSLKRRLRIRTIQFGTAQNFNELYDSVEPEVVLSLLVHKVILASLEQGVREGRALLHDWLVILTAQYNDAYKLVHYKNGASGTSLVDVAFSQCPQLQSLPRLVFALLRNPLLRLHEEGIHPDYRIYLQCLFSALEPSSLHCAVYPVLASYSTPDIQAYPRHSLSRAALITSGSPIFFLDAFTTLIVFYSSTADPTLPFPPPQDCSLRTTINELKQERCITPRLLFIRGGRDDATAFENYLIEEQDVDGSGLTSVMGFVSFLEDVKQGVLEYLK
;
A
#
# COMPACT_ATOMS: atom_id res chain seq x y z
N MET A 1 0.22 -10.81 12.10
CA MET A 1 1.33 -9.91 11.78
C MET A 1 2.32 -10.76 11.05
N ALA A 2 2.52 -10.50 9.76
CA ALA A 2 3.53 -11.19 8.95
C ALA A 2 4.77 -10.31 8.87
N VAL A 3 5.95 -10.93 8.98
CA VAL A 3 7.23 -10.22 8.86
C VAL A 3 8.17 -11.05 8.01
N ARG A 4 8.69 -10.46 6.93
CA ARG A 4 9.61 -11.13 6.02
C ARG A 4 10.86 -10.27 5.88
N ALA A 5 12.03 -10.89 5.99
CA ALA A 5 13.33 -10.21 5.85
C ALA A 5 13.91 -10.39 4.46
N THR A 6 14.75 -9.47 3.99
CA THR A 6 15.49 -9.65 2.72
C THR A 6 16.44 -10.84 2.76
N VAL A 7 16.97 -11.13 3.95
CA VAL A 7 17.82 -12.28 4.22
C VAL A 7 17.38 -12.91 5.54
N SER A 8 17.21 -14.24 5.57
CA SER A 8 16.91 -14.97 6.82
C SER A 8 18.13 -15.16 7.71
N ARG A 9 19.33 -14.95 7.15
CA ARG A 9 20.61 -14.85 7.89
C ARG A 9 21.20 -13.46 7.66
N PHE A 10 21.24 -12.64 8.69
CA PHE A 10 21.72 -11.26 8.60
C PHE A 10 23.22 -11.21 8.35
N PRO A 11 23.73 -10.16 7.67
CA PRO A 11 25.16 -9.93 7.54
C PRO A 11 25.80 -9.84 8.93
N ILE A 12 27.05 -10.31 9.05
CA ILE A 12 27.73 -10.35 10.35
C ILE A 12 28.23 -8.96 10.77
N ASP A 13 28.60 -8.09 9.82
CA ASP A 13 29.11 -6.75 10.04
C ASP A 13 28.79 -5.85 8.83
N ALA A 14 29.11 -4.56 8.96
CA ALA A 14 28.87 -3.56 7.91
C ALA A 14 29.62 -3.87 6.61
N ASP A 15 30.85 -4.35 6.72
CA ASP A 15 31.67 -4.73 5.55
C ASP A 15 31.03 -5.89 4.78
N ALA A 16 30.50 -6.92 5.47
CA ALA A 16 29.79 -8.01 4.84
C ALA A 16 28.48 -7.54 4.19
N GLN A 17 27.78 -6.57 4.79
CA GLN A 17 26.56 -6.00 4.21
C GLN A 17 26.86 -5.21 2.95
N GLU A 18 27.84 -4.30 2.96
CA GLU A 18 28.23 -3.50 1.81
C GLU A 18 28.77 -4.36 0.67
N ASN A 19 29.72 -5.26 0.97
CA ASN A 19 30.32 -6.14 -0.03
C ASN A 19 29.37 -7.21 -0.56
N SER A 20 28.21 -7.44 0.07
CA SER A 20 27.21 -8.37 -0.49
C SER A 20 26.48 -7.79 -1.70
N GLY A 21 26.37 -6.46 -1.79
CA GLY A 21 25.51 -5.76 -2.75
C GLY A 21 24.00 -5.88 -2.46
N LEU A 22 23.59 -6.53 -1.36
CA LEU A 22 22.17 -6.73 -1.03
C LEU A 22 21.60 -5.59 -0.17
N PRO A 23 20.34 -5.19 -0.38
CA PRO A 23 19.62 -4.40 0.61
C PRO A 23 19.32 -5.25 1.86
N TRP A 24 19.44 -4.65 3.03
CA TRP A 24 19.20 -5.31 4.31
C TRP A 24 18.02 -4.66 5.03
N GLY A 25 16.96 -5.43 5.27
CA GLY A 25 15.75 -4.90 5.87
C GLY A 25 14.62 -5.93 6.01
N VAL A 26 13.45 -5.45 6.39
CA VAL A 26 12.22 -6.25 6.59
C VAL A 26 10.99 -5.56 6.01
N SER A 27 10.02 -6.37 5.61
CA SER A 27 8.65 -6.00 5.32
C SER A 27 7.73 -6.50 6.44
N VAL A 28 6.81 -5.66 6.89
CA VAL A 28 5.93 -5.86 8.06
C VAL A 28 4.48 -5.57 7.67
N THR A 29 3.62 -6.57 7.79
CA THR A 29 2.16 -6.45 7.64
C THR A 29 1.52 -6.58 9.02
N PRO A 30 1.38 -5.49 9.80
CA PRO A 30 1.11 -5.52 11.23
C PRO A 30 -0.26 -6.13 11.57
N PHE A 31 -1.28 -5.80 10.78
CA PHE A 31 -2.65 -6.22 11.08
C PHE A 31 -3.06 -7.57 10.46
N ALA A 32 -2.20 -8.20 9.64
CA ALA A 32 -2.43 -9.55 9.13
C ALA A 32 -2.85 -10.54 10.25
N SER A 33 -3.84 -11.38 10.00
CA SER A 33 -4.40 -12.29 11.02
C SER A 33 -3.43 -13.41 11.44
N LYS A 34 -2.53 -13.77 10.52
CA LYS A 34 -1.50 -14.78 10.69
C LYS A 34 -0.12 -14.17 10.47
N ASP A 35 0.90 -14.98 10.70
CA ASP A 35 2.25 -14.67 10.32
C ASP A 35 2.65 -15.24 8.97
N GLU A 36 3.91 -15.01 8.57
CA GLU A 36 4.47 -15.49 7.29
C GLU A 36 4.49 -17.02 7.18
N ASN A 37 4.32 -17.75 8.29
CA ASN A 37 4.21 -19.21 8.34
C ASN A 37 2.77 -19.70 8.54
N GLY A 38 1.78 -18.80 8.44
CA GLY A 38 0.36 -19.12 8.60
C GLY A 38 -0.10 -19.35 10.05
N ARG A 39 0.70 -18.95 11.06
CA ARG A 39 0.39 -19.14 12.48
C ARG A 39 -0.30 -17.89 13.06
N PRO A 40 -1.42 -18.04 13.80
CA PRO A 40 -2.07 -16.92 14.48
C PRO A 40 -1.31 -16.50 15.75
N PRO A 41 -1.57 -15.30 16.30
CA PRO A 41 -1.00 -14.89 17.58
C PRO A 41 -1.59 -15.70 18.74
N ALA A 42 -0.84 -15.80 19.83
CA ALA A 42 -1.41 -16.20 21.11
C ALA A 42 -2.16 -15.00 21.71
N TYR A 43 -3.47 -15.16 21.90
CA TYR A 43 -4.34 -14.12 22.44
C TYR A 43 -4.31 -14.11 23.97
N GLY A 44 -4.47 -12.94 24.58
CA GLY A 44 -4.62 -12.80 26.03
C GLY A 44 -5.12 -11.43 26.47
N SER A 45 -5.06 -11.19 27.78
CA SER A 45 -5.48 -9.94 28.42
C SER A 45 -4.33 -9.29 29.20
N ASP A 46 -4.62 -8.10 29.73
CA ASP A 46 -3.77 -7.35 30.67
C ASP A 46 -2.43 -6.92 30.06
N ALA A 47 -2.45 -6.48 28.80
CA ALA A 47 -1.27 -5.97 28.11
C ALA A 47 -0.52 -4.87 28.90
N HIS A 48 -1.24 -4.08 29.70
CA HIS A 48 -0.68 -3.03 30.57
C HIS A 48 0.23 -3.56 31.68
N LEU A 49 0.15 -4.85 32.02
CA LEU A 49 1.02 -5.51 32.99
C LEU A 49 2.28 -6.11 32.37
N LEU A 50 2.39 -6.12 31.03
CA LEU A 50 3.53 -6.71 30.35
C LEU A 50 4.82 -5.96 30.70
N PRO A 51 5.81 -6.60 31.33
CA PRO A 51 7.03 -5.92 31.74
C PRO A 51 7.78 -5.32 30.54
N ARG A 52 8.41 -4.17 30.76
CA ARG A 52 9.25 -3.50 29.77
C ARG A 52 10.65 -3.34 30.34
N CYS A 53 11.64 -3.42 29.46
CA CYS A 53 13.02 -3.19 29.84
C CYS A 53 13.21 -1.73 30.26
N GLU A 54 13.93 -1.50 31.36
CA GLU A 54 14.20 -0.16 31.90
C GLU A 54 15.14 0.67 31.00
N HIS A 55 15.92 0.00 30.15
CA HIS A 55 16.88 0.65 29.25
C HIS A 55 16.32 0.89 27.84
N CYS A 56 15.99 -0.18 27.11
CA CYS A 56 15.57 -0.09 25.70
C CYS A 56 14.04 -0.06 25.51
N TRP A 57 13.27 -0.15 26.60
CA TRP A 57 11.80 -0.12 26.59
C TRP A 57 11.14 -1.22 25.76
N ALA A 58 11.88 -2.27 25.39
CA ALA A 58 11.36 -3.47 24.75
C ALA A 58 10.46 -4.24 25.71
N TYR A 59 9.44 -4.89 25.16
CA TYR A 59 8.53 -5.74 25.92
C TYR A 59 9.18 -7.08 26.23
N PHE A 60 8.88 -7.60 27.42
CA PHE A 60 9.17 -9.00 27.77
C PHE A 60 8.60 -9.94 26.70
N ASN A 61 9.34 -11.00 26.39
CA ASN A 61 8.97 -11.99 25.39
C ASN A 61 9.70 -13.32 25.66
N SER A 62 9.33 -14.37 24.92
CA SER A 62 9.85 -15.73 25.09
C SER A 62 11.36 -15.90 24.89
N TYR A 63 12.07 -14.93 24.30
CA TYR A 63 13.54 -14.97 24.16
C TYR A 63 14.28 -14.35 25.36
N CYS A 64 13.57 -13.77 26.33
CA CYS A 64 14.19 -13.21 27.52
C CYS A 64 14.52 -14.32 28.52
N ASP A 65 15.71 -14.27 29.11
CA ASP A 65 16.07 -15.20 30.19
C ASP A 65 15.35 -14.78 31.48
N LEU A 66 14.44 -15.62 31.95
CA LEU A 66 13.63 -15.38 33.15
C LEU A 66 14.25 -16.05 34.37
N GLU A 67 14.53 -15.28 35.42
CA GLU A 67 14.92 -15.75 36.74
C GLU A 67 13.78 -15.56 37.76
N HIS A 68 13.98 -15.95 39.01
CA HIS A 68 12.94 -15.93 40.05
C HIS A 68 12.40 -14.51 40.38
N TRP A 69 13.23 -13.48 40.28
CA TRP A 69 12.91 -12.09 40.65
C TRP A 69 13.39 -11.06 39.62
N ALA A 70 13.95 -11.52 38.50
CA ALA A 70 14.51 -10.68 37.47
C ALA A 70 14.41 -11.35 36.10
N TRP A 71 14.63 -10.58 35.05
CA TRP A 71 14.72 -11.08 33.68
C TRP A 71 15.74 -10.30 32.88
N THR A 72 16.45 -10.98 31.99
CA THR A 72 17.43 -10.37 31.09
C THR A 72 16.75 -10.06 29.76
N CYS A 73 16.82 -8.79 29.34
CA CYS A 73 16.20 -8.37 28.08
C CYS A 73 16.90 -9.01 26.89
N ALA A 74 16.14 -9.68 26.03
CA ALA A 74 16.66 -10.32 24.82
C ALA A 74 17.27 -9.32 23.82
N LEU A 75 16.85 -8.05 23.82
CA LEU A 75 17.31 -7.06 22.84
C LEU A 75 18.62 -6.37 23.26
N CYS A 76 18.75 -5.99 24.54
CA CYS A 76 19.90 -5.19 25.01
C CYS A 76 20.69 -5.83 26.17
N GLY A 77 20.31 -7.03 26.62
CA GLY A 77 20.99 -7.75 27.71
C GLY A 77 20.87 -7.12 29.09
N THR A 78 20.06 -6.06 29.27
CA THR A 78 19.86 -5.42 30.57
C THR A 78 19.07 -6.34 31.49
N LEU A 79 19.55 -6.53 32.72
CA LEU A 79 18.83 -7.23 33.78
C LEU A 79 17.79 -6.29 34.41
N ASN A 80 16.52 -6.72 34.45
CA ASN A 80 15.40 -5.93 34.96
C ASN A 80 14.73 -6.67 36.12
N GLY A 81 14.29 -5.95 37.15
CA GLY A 81 13.54 -6.54 38.26
C GLY A 81 12.10 -6.89 37.85
N LEU A 82 11.53 -7.92 38.48
CA LEU A 82 10.10 -8.25 38.34
C LEU A 82 9.28 -7.62 39.47
N SER A 83 8.12 -7.07 39.13
CA SER A 83 7.14 -6.66 40.13
C SER A 83 6.46 -7.88 40.76
N SER A 84 5.91 -7.74 41.97
CA SER A 84 5.16 -8.81 42.63
C SER A 84 3.98 -9.33 41.80
N LYS A 85 3.32 -8.43 41.04
CA LYS A 85 2.25 -8.79 40.09
C LYS A 85 2.78 -9.64 38.93
N ALA A 86 3.93 -9.27 38.36
CA ALA A 86 4.55 -10.02 37.27
C ALA A 86 5.01 -11.41 37.74
N ILE A 87 5.59 -11.53 38.94
CA ILE A 87 5.98 -12.81 39.55
C ILE A 87 4.76 -13.72 39.72
N ALA A 88 3.64 -13.18 40.24
CA ALA A 88 2.41 -13.95 40.40
C ALA A 88 1.84 -14.41 39.05
N ARG A 89 1.89 -13.55 38.01
CA ARG A 89 1.47 -13.88 36.65
C ARG A 89 2.32 -15.01 36.05
N PHE A 90 3.64 -14.87 36.09
CA PHE A 90 4.58 -15.85 35.52
C PHE A 90 4.71 -17.15 36.33
N SER A 91 4.11 -17.22 37.52
CA SER A 91 4.01 -18.46 38.29
C SER A 91 3.11 -19.51 37.61
N ASN A 92 2.26 -19.09 36.65
CA ASN A 92 1.46 -19.99 35.82
C ASN A 92 1.76 -19.78 34.31
N PRO A 93 2.87 -20.34 33.79
CA PRO A 93 3.32 -20.09 32.42
C PRO A 93 2.31 -20.44 31.34
N GLU A 94 1.50 -21.50 31.54
CA GLU A 94 0.49 -21.95 30.56
C GLU A 94 -0.65 -20.94 30.36
N SER A 95 -0.79 -19.98 31.27
CA SER A 95 -1.77 -18.90 31.17
C SER A 95 -1.19 -17.58 30.64
N CYS A 96 0.11 -17.55 30.31
CA CYS A 96 0.84 -16.36 29.88
C CYS A 96 1.24 -16.47 28.40
N PRO A 97 0.48 -15.89 27.46
CA PRO A 97 0.82 -15.89 26.04
C PRO A 97 2.24 -15.43 25.75
N GLU A 98 2.72 -14.40 26.47
CA GLU A 98 4.05 -13.81 26.33
C GLU A 98 5.21 -14.75 26.72
N MET A 99 4.94 -15.82 27.47
CA MET A 99 5.91 -16.87 27.79
C MET A 99 5.88 -18.02 26.78
N MET A 100 4.72 -18.25 26.15
CA MET A 100 4.48 -19.39 25.26
C MET A 100 4.78 -19.09 23.79
N SER A 101 4.65 -17.83 23.39
CA SER A 101 4.76 -17.42 21.99
C SER A 101 5.54 -16.12 21.87
N SER A 102 6.34 -16.02 20.81
CA SER A 102 6.97 -14.77 20.41
C SER A 102 6.03 -13.87 19.58
N PHE A 103 4.85 -14.38 19.21
CA PHE A 103 3.77 -13.66 18.53
C PHE A 103 2.52 -13.67 19.40
N ILE A 104 2.20 -12.52 19.99
CA ILE A 104 1.11 -12.34 20.96
C ILE A 104 0.20 -11.17 20.58
N ASP A 105 -1.04 -11.22 21.06
CA ASP A 105 -2.04 -10.18 20.85
C ASP A 105 -2.90 -10.00 22.11
N LEU A 106 -2.52 -9.01 22.92
CA LEU A 106 -3.06 -8.82 24.27
C LEU A 106 -4.06 -7.66 24.32
N GLU A 107 -5.17 -7.85 25.01
CA GLU A 107 -6.16 -6.79 25.27
C GLU A 107 -5.61 -5.79 26.31
N LEU A 108 -5.75 -4.50 26.02
CA LEU A 108 -5.52 -3.40 26.96
C LEU A 108 -6.84 -3.13 27.72
N PRO A 109 -6.78 -2.75 29.00
CA PRO A 109 -7.98 -2.43 29.77
C PRO A 109 -8.65 -1.19 29.17
N ASP A 110 -9.98 -1.16 29.20
CA ASP A 110 -10.75 0.00 28.78
C ASP A 110 -10.47 1.17 29.73
N GLU A 111 -9.79 2.20 29.26
CA GLU A 111 -9.51 3.42 30.03
C GLU A 111 -10.79 4.22 30.38
N GLY A 112 -11.96 3.79 29.89
CA GLY A 112 -13.27 4.45 30.05
C GLY A 112 -14.20 3.87 31.13
N SER A 113 -13.73 3.03 32.05
CA SER A 113 -14.57 2.39 33.09
C SER A 113 -15.00 3.33 34.25
N GLY A 114 -15.16 4.63 33.97
CA GLY A 114 -15.63 5.64 34.92
C GLY A 114 -16.53 6.70 34.29
N GLY A 115 -17.85 6.51 34.38
CA GLY A 115 -18.88 7.43 33.87
C GLY A 115 -19.50 6.94 32.56
N GLU A 116 -20.74 7.35 32.24
CA GLU A 116 -21.48 6.99 31.02
C GLU A 116 -20.63 7.24 29.76
N ALA A 117 -19.83 6.26 29.36
CA ALA A 117 -18.91 6.39 28.24
C ALA A 117 -19.72 6.52 26.95
N MET A 118 -19.60 7.65 26.28
CA MET A 118 -20.13 7.83 24.93
C MET A 118 -19.48 6.75 24.04
N GLN A 119 -20.27 5.76 23.62
CA GLN A 119 -19.78 4.64 22.81
C GLN A 119 -19.22 5.20 21.51
N ALA A 120 -17.89 5.13 21.34
CA ALA A 120 -17.25 5.69 20.17
C ALA A 120 -17.71 4.98 18.89
N ARG A 121 -18.06 5.75 17.85
CA ARG A 121 -18.68 5.22 16.62
C ARG A 121 -17.76 5.39 15.41
N PRO A 122 -17.77 4.44 14.45
CA PRO A 122 -17.16 4.66 13.14
C PRO A 122 -17.91 5.75 12.37
N VAL A 123 -17.19 6.68 11.76
CA VAL A 123 -17.70 7.79 10.96
C VAL A 123 -17.13 7.71 9.56
N TYR A 124 -18.03 7.77 8.58
CA TYR A 124 -17.70 7.79 7.16
C TYR A 124 -18.33 9.01 6.51
N VAL A 125 -17.55 9.81 5.79
CA VAL A 125 -18.03 11.00 5.09
C VAL A 125 -17.75 10.85 3.61
N ALA A 126 -18.78 10.89 2.77
CA ALA A 126 -18.61 10.99 1.33
C ALA A 126 -18.47 12.47 0.95
N ALA A 127 -17.38 12.83 0.28
CA ALA A 127 -17.17 14.14 -0.31
C ALA A 127 -17.14 13.99 -1.84
N ILE A 128 -18.16 14.52 -2.52
CA ILE A 128 -18.41 14.26 -3.94
C ILE A 128 -18.22 15.52 -4.77
N ASP A 129 -17.37 15.43 -5.79
CA ASP A 129 -17.20 16.46 -6.80
C ASP A 129 -18.47 16.61 -7.66
N LEU A 130 -19.08 17.79 -7.65
CA LEU A 130 -20.23 18.13 -8.52
C LEU A 130 -19.82 18.87 -9.79
N SER A 131 -18.55 19.19 -9.99
CA SER A 131 -18.02 19.75 -11.24
C SER A 131 -17.66 18.64 -12.25
N SER A 132 -18.46 17.58 -12.25
CA SER A 132 -18.23 16.31 -12.95
C SER A 132 -19.23 16.07 -14.10
N SER A 133 -19.14 14.89 -14.73
CA SER A 133 -20.16 14.38 -15.65
C SER A 133 -21.29 13.62 -14.92
N GLU A 134 -22.37 13.27 -15.63
CA GLU A 134 -23.44 12.41 -15.09
C GLU A 134 -22.94 10.99 -14.87
N GLU A 135 -22.13 10.44 -15.79
CA GLU A 135 -21.58 9.08 -15.68
C GLU A 135 -20.70 8.92 -14.43
N PHE A 136 -19.90 9.94 -14.10
CA PHE A 136 -19.12 9.98 -12.86
C PHE A 136 -20.01 9.88 -11.62
N LEU A 137 -21.12 10.64 -11.60
CA LEU A 137 -22.04 10.64 -10.45
C LEU A 137 -22.77 9.30 -10.34
N GLU A 138 -23.21 8.71 -11.44
CA GLU A 138 -23.87 7.39 -11.42
C GLU A 138 -22.92 6.31 -10.90
N LEU A 139 -21.66 6.30 -11.32
CA LEU A 139 -20.66 5.39 -10.78
C LEU A 139 -20.40 5.64 -9.29
N THR A 140 -20.28 6.91 -8.88
CA THR A 140 -20.07 7.30 -7.47
C THR A 140 -21.26 6.88 -6.60
N LYS A 141 -22.50 7.08 -7.07
CA LYS A 141 -23.71 6.60 -6.39
C LYS A 141 -23.68 5.09 -6.23
N SER A 142 -23.40 4.34 -7.31
CA SER A 142 -23.30 2.88 -7.26
C SER A 142 -22.27 2.42 -6.23
N ALA A 143 -21.13 3.12 -6.15
CA ALA A 143 -20.09 2.82 -5.20
C ALA A 143 -20.48 3.13 -3.74
N LEU A 144 -21.16 4.25 -3.51
CA LEU A 144 -21.68 4.61 -2.19
C LEU A 144 -22.81 3.70 -1.72
N LEU A 145 -23.68 3.25 -2.62
CA LEU A 145 -24.68 2.21 -2.31
C LEU A 145 -23.99 0.92 -1.87
N ALA A 146 -22.96 0.48 -2.61
CA ALA A 146 -22.16 -0.68 -2.23
C ALA A 146 -21.44 -0.47 -0.89
N ALA A 147 -20.97 0.76 -0.61
CA ALA A 147 -20.39 1.12 0.68
C ALA A 147 -21.40 0.98 1.82
N LEU A 148 -22.61 1.54 1.67
CA LEU A 148 -23.68 1.48 2.69
C LEU A 148 -24.11 0.05 3.04
N GLU A 149 -24.00 -0.90 2.10
CA GLU A 149 -24.22 -2.33 2.37
C GLU A 149 -23.11 -2.96 3.21
N ALA A 150 -21.88 -2.46 3.09
CA ALA A 150 -20.70 -3.00 3.75
C ALA A 150 -20.37 -2.34 5.10
N LEU A 151 -20.95 -1.17 5.39
CA LEU A 151 -20.69 -0.45 6.64
C LEU A 151 -21.11 -1.27 7.86
N GLY A 152 -20.22 -1.31 8.86
CA GLY A 152 -20.46 -2.03 10.11
C GLY A 152 -21.60 -1.42 10.94
N PRO A 153 -22.13 -2.18 11.92
CA PRO A 153 -23.17 -1.68 12.83
C PRO A 153 -22.68 -0.47 13.62
N GLY A 154 -23.60 0.43 13.97
CA GLY A 154 -23.31 1.68 14.69
C GLY A 154 -22.61 2.77 13.88
N SER A 155 -22.35 2.56 12.58
CA SER A 155 -21.70 3.55 11.72
C SER A 155 -22.55 4.81 11.55
N LEU A 156 -21.89 5.96 11.55
CA LEU A 156 -22.45 7.23 11.15
C LEU A 156 -21.97 7.59 9.74
N PHE A 157 -22.85 8.21 8.95
CA PHE A 157 -22.57 8.61 7.59
C PHE A 157 -22.90 10.08 7.35
N GLY A 158 -21.95 10.82 6.77
CA GLY A 158 -22.12 12.19 6.31
C GLY A 158 -22.03 12.28 4.79
N LEU A 159 -22.88 13.10 4.18
CA LEU A 159 -22.88 13.35 2.74
C LEU A 159 -22.57 14.82 2.46
N ALA A 160 -21.39 15.06 1.90
CA ALA A 160 -20.91 16.37 1.48
C ALA A 160 -20.66 16.39 -0.03
N THR A 161 -20.86 17.55 -0.64
CA THR A 161 -20.60 17.78 -2.06
C THR A 161 -19.75 19.03 -2.24
N PHE A 162 -18.82 19.04 -3.18
CA PHE A 162 -18.00 20.21 -3.45
C PHE A 162 -17.98 20.59 -4.94
N SER A 163 -17.96 21.89 -5.17
CA SER A 163 -17.56 22.55 -6.41
C SER A 163 -17.03 23.93 -6.02
N HIS A 164 -17.63 25.02 -6.51
CA HIS A 164 -17.33 26.39 -6.07
C HIS A 164 -18.05 26.72 -4.74
N LYS A 165 -18.80 25.75 -4.23
CA LYS A 165 -19.50 25.76 -2.95
C LYS A 165 -19.38 24.37 -2.32
N LEU A 166 -19.34 24.34 -0.99
CA LEU A 166 -19.44 23.14 -0.19
C LEU A 166 -20.89 22.95 0.26
N GLY A 167 -21.50 21.83 -0.09
CA GLY A 167 -22.87 21.46 0.26
C GLY A 167 -22.87 20.37 1.34
N LEU A 168 -23.57 20.60 2.45
CA LEU A 168 -23.79 19.64 3.53
C LEU A 168 -25.23 19.13 3.49
N TYR A 169 -25.42 17.81 3.49
CA TYR A 169 -26.74 17.19 3.47
C TYR A 169 -27.19 16.82 4.88
N ASP A 170 -28.37 17.29 5.27
CA ASP A 170 -29.15 16.72 6.37
C ASP A 170 -30.10 15.67 5.80
N VAL A 171 -29.80 14.41 6.11
CA VAL A 171 -30.56 13.23 5.66
C VAL A 171 -31.34 12.57 6.81
N GLN A 172 -31.33 13.17 8.00
CA GLN A 172 -32.05 12.65 9.16
C GLN A 172 -33.54 13.01 9.10
N GLY A 173 -33.91 14.07 8.40
CA GLY A 173 -35.30 14.42 8.09
C GLY A 173 -35.96 13.52 7.03
N PRO A 174 -37.28 13.61 6.84
CA PRO A 174 -38.00 12.84 5.80
C PRO A 174 -37.70 13.31 4.38
N ILE A 175 -37.16 14.51 4.22
CA ILE A 175 -36.74 15.10 2.95
C ILE A 175 -35.31 15.60 3.16
N PRO A 176 -34.35 15.28 2.27
CA PRO A 176 -32.98 15.76 2.41
C PRO A 176 -32.92 17.29 2.24
N ILE A 177 -32.19 17.96 3.13
CA ILE A 177 -31.96 19.41 3.08
C ILE A 177 -30.47 19.65 2.82
N VAL A 178 -30.15 20.48 1.82
CA VAL A 178 -28.76 20.82 1.49
C VAL A 178 -28.48 22.26 1.92
N LYS A 179 -27.47 22.45 2.78
CA LYS A 179 -26.94 23.78 3.14
C LYS A 179 -25.64 24.01 2.41
N ASN A 180 -25.53 25.14 1.70
CA ASN A 180 -24.37 25.46 0.89
C ASN A 180 -23.57 26.62 1.51
N VAL A 181 -22.24 26.49 1.47
CA VAL A 181 -21.26 27.52 1.83
C VAL A 181 -20.41 27.80 0.60
N PHE A 182 -20.27 29.07 0.21
CA PHE A 182 -19.45 29.43 -0.95
C PHE A 182 -17.97 29.39 -0.61
N ILE A 183 -17.18 28.78 -1.49
CA ILE A 183 -15.72 28.75 -1.37
C ILE A 183 -15.18 30.06 -1.92
N PRO A 184 -14.29 30.76 -1.21
CA PRO A 184 -13.63 31.95 -1.76
C PRO A 184 -12.76 31.58 -2.99
N PRO A 185 -12.72 32.44 -4.02
CA PRO A 185 -11.85 32.20 -5.18
C PRO A 185 -10.36 32.43 -4.85
N ASP A 186 -10.04 33.07 -3.72
CA ASP A 186 -8.68 33.45 -3.36
C ASP A 186 -7.84 32.23 -2.96
N MET A 187 -6.57 32.24 -3.36
CA MET A 187 -5.59 31.17 -3.10
C MET A 187 -5.23 30.99 -1.62
N GLU A 188 -5.52 31.98 -0.79
CA GLU A 188 -5.25 32.00 0.67
C GLU A 188 -6.55 31.99 1.50
N GLY A 189 -7.71 31.90 0.85
CA GLY A 189 -9.00 32.03 1.51
C GLY A 189 -9.44 30.75 2.23
N THR A 190 -9.63 30.82 3.54
CA THR A 190 -10.41 29.83 4.31
C THR A 190 -11.91 30.08 4.15
N LEU A 191 -12.76 29.11 4.49
CA LEU A 191 -14.20 29.36 4.51
C LEU A 191 -14.55 30.53 5.45
N PRO A 192 -15.50 31.41 5.06
CA PRO A 192 -15.87 32.57 5.85
C PRO A 192 -16.71 32.23 7.10
N ILE A 193 -17.28 31.01 7.14
CA ILE A 193 -18.14 30.51 8.22
C ILE A 193 -17.72 29.08 8.50
N GLU A 194 -17.58 28.72 9.77
CA GLU A 194 -17.28 27.36 10.19
C GLU A 194 -18.47 26.42 9.92
N LEU A 195 -18.20 25.14 9.63
CA LEU A 195 -19.26 24.21 9.26
C LEU A 195 -20.23 23.93 10.42
N GLU A 196 -19.76 23.94 11.66
CA GLU A 196 -20.59 23.74 12.86
C GLU A 196 -21.68 24.83 12.98
N ASP A 197 -21.39 26.08 12.61
CA ASP A 197 -22.37 27.18 12.59
C ASP A 197 -23.40 27.02 11.47
N VAL A 198 -23.03 26.35 10.37
CA VAL A 198 -23.92 26.10 9.23
C VAL A 198 -24.84 24.92 9.53
N MET A 199 -24.28 23.82 10.02
CA MET A 199 -24.95 22.60 10.41
C MET A 199 -24.16 21.98 11.57
N PRO A 200 -24.78 21.68 12.72
CA PRO A 200 -24.11 20.96 13.79
C PRO A 200 -23.66 19.56 13.36
N LEU A 201 -22.50 19.10 13.83
CA LEU A 201 -21.91 17.82 13.42
C LEU A 201 -22.83 16.62 13.59
N LEU A 202 -23.55 16.55 14.71
CA LEU A 202 -24.51 15.47 14.97
C LEU A 202 -25.76 15.52 14.08
N GLN A 203 -26.08 16.68 13.49
CA GLN A 203 -27.14 16.80 12.48
C GLN A 203 -26.65 16.32 11.10
N PHE A 204 -25.38 16.58 10.77
CA PHE A 204 -24.76 16.12 9.53
C PHE A 204 -24.53 14.60 9.51
N LEU A 205 -24.13 14.02 10.65
CA LEU A 205 -23.80 12.61 10.76
C LEU A 205 -25.03 11.75 11.06
N ALA A 206 -25.56 11.09 10.03
CA ALA A 206 -26.75 10.25 10.15
C ALA A 206 -26.40 8.80 10.53
N PRO A 207 -27.10 8.18 11.50
CA PRO A 207 -26.92 6.76 11.79
C PRO A 207 -27.40 5.88 10.63
N VAL A 208 -26.50 5.06 10.07
CA VAL A 208 -26.79 4.25 8.88
C VAL A 208 -27.94 3.28 9.14
N GLU A 209 -27.97 2.64 10.31
CA GLU A 209 -29.00 1.66 10.68
C GLU A 209 -30.44 2.19 10.58
N THR A 210 -30.64 3.49 10.86
CA THR A 210 -31.97 4.11 10.87
C THR A 210 -32.25 4.99 9.67
N CYS A 211 -31.22 5.45 8.97
CA CYS A 211 -31.32 6.44 7.91
C CYS A 211 -30.86 5.92 6.54
N LYS A 212 -30.54 4.64 6.38
CA LYS A 212 -30.07 4.06 5.11
C LYS A 212 -30.93 4.47 3.90
N ASP A 213 -32.23 4.17 3.91
CA ASP A 213 -33.15 4.52 2.81
C ASP A 213 -33.17 6.04 2.51
N ARG A 214 -32.95 6.88 3.53
CA ARG A 214 -32.93 8.35 3.38
C ARG A 214 -31.61 8.83 2.79
N ILE A 215 -30.49 8.18 3.16
CA ILE A 215 -29.19 8.42 2.53
C ILE A 215 -29.27 8.01 1.06
N GLU A 216 -29.82 6.83 0.74
CA GLU A 216 -30.03 6.38 -0.64
C GLU A 216 -30.88 7.38 -1.44
N ALA A 217 -32.01 7.82 -0.87
CA ALA A 217 -32.85 8.85 -1.49
C ALA A 217 -32.11 10.19 -1.70
N ALA A 218 -31.20 10.57 -0.79
CA ALA A 218 -30.38 11.77 -0.93
C ALA A 218 -29.34 11.63 -2.05
N LEU A 219 -28.71 10.46 -2.20
CA LEU A 219 -27.80 10.17 -3.32
C LEU A 219 -28.51 10.34 -4.68
N GLU A 220 -29.80 9.96 -4.76
CA GLU A 220 -30.60 10.15 -5.96
C GLU A 220 -30.89 11.62 -6.30
N THR A 221 -30.66 12.56 -5.38
CA THR A 221 -30.80 14.00 -5.64
C THR A 221 -29.54 14.64 -6.24
N LEU A 222 -28.39 13.94 -6.23
CA LEU A 222 -27.13 14.46 -6.75
C LEU A 222 -27.22 14.76 -8.24
N ARG A 223 -26.84 15.98 -8.64
CA ARG A 223 -26.80 16.43 -10.03
C ARG A 223 -25.51 17.22 -10.29
N PRO A 224 -24.95 17.17 -11.51
CA PRO A 224 -23.80 18.00 -11.84
C PRO A 224 -24.12 19.48 -11.69
N THR A 225 -23.13 20.26 -11.29
CA THR A 225 -23.20 21.72 -11.24
C THR A 225 -23.44 22.23 -12.66
N THR A 226 -24.50 23.01 -12.82
CA THR A 226 -24.92 23.49 -14.13
C THR A 226 -23.90 24.48 -14.71
N SER A 227 -23.84 24.58 -16.04
CA SER A 227 -22.90 25.48 -16.73
C SER A 227 -23.09 26.97 -16.38
N TRP A 228 -24.31 27.38 -16.00
CA TRP A 228 -24.62 28.75 -15.58
C TRP A 228 -24.10 29.06 -14.16
N GLU A 229 -24.13 28.07 -13.24
CA GLU A 229 -23.56 28.23 -11.90
C GLU A 229 -22.03 28.35 -11.96
N ARG A 230 -21.38 27.64 -12.91
CA ARG A 230 -19.93 27.75 -13.12
C ARG A 230 -19.49 29.12 -13.62
N THR A 231 -20.23 29.72 -14.55
CA THR A 231 -19.91 31.03 -15.14
C THR A 231 -20.18 32.21 -14.21
N THR A 232 -21.08 32.06 -13.23
CA THR A 232 -21.36 33.09 -12.23
C THR A 232 -20.38 33.06 -11.06
N ALA A 233 -19.83 31.90 -10.72
CA ALA A 233 -18.79 31.74 -9.70
C ALA A 233 -17.37 32.10 -10.18
N ALA A 234 -17.07 31.86 -11.46
CA ALA A 234 -15.85 32.31 -12.12
C ALA A 234 -15.97 33.80 -12.49
N GLY A 235 -15.83 34.70 -11.51
CA GLY A 235 -15.66 36.12 -11.78
C GLY A 235 -14.54 36.33 -12.82
N GLN A 236 -14.82 37.10 -13.88
CA GLN A 236 -13.95 37.47 -15.02
C GLN A 236 -12.52 36.89 -14.99
N GLY A 237 -12.39 35.61 -15.33
CA GLY A 237 -11.10 35.04 -15.70
C GLY A 237 -10.60 35.66 -17.01
N ILE A 238 -9.36 36.10 -17.02
CA ILE A 238 -8.65 36.54 -18.22
C ILE A 238 -8.44 35.31 -19.12
N ASP A 239 -8.75 35.44 -20.42
CA ASP A 239 -8.59 34.43 -21.47
C ASP A 239 -9.44 33.15 -21.37
N GLY A 240 -10.76 33.25 -21.58
CA GLY A 240 -11.55 32.27 -22.35
C GLY A 240 -11.61 30.79 -21.91
N ILE A 241 -10.96 30.40 -20.81
CA ILE A 241 -10.94 29.03 -20.27
C ILE A 241 -11.98 28.96 -19.14
N LEU A 242 -12.97 28.07 -19.28
CA LEU A 242 -13.90 27.76 -18.20
C LEU A 242 -13.12 27.07 -17.06
N MET A 243 -12.92 27.77 -15.95
CA MET A 243 -12.50 27.14 -14.68
C MET A 243 -13.59 26.15 -14.24
N GLY A 244 -13.19 24.93 -13.86
CA GLY A 244 -14.08 23.87 -13.39
C GLY A 244 -14.73 24.18 -12.05
N GLY A 245 -14.13 25.10 -11.28
CA GLY A 245 -14.64 25.53 -9.99
C GLY A 245 -14.52 24.43 -8.94
N ARG A 246 -13.53 23.53 -9.01
CA ARG A 246 -13.33 22.42 -8.08
C ARG A 246 -12.56 22.89 -6.86
N GLY A 247 -13.28 23.30 -5.81
CA GLY A 247 -12.72 23.76 -4.53
C GLY A 247 -12.29 22.62 -3.58
N PHE A 248 -11.51 21.66 -4.08
CA PHE A 248 -11.18 20.44 -3.33
C PHE A 248 -10.39 20.74 -2.04
N GLY A 249 -9.34 21.57 -2.13
CA GLY A 249 -8.48 21.89 -0.99
C GLY A 249 -9.25 22.48 0.20
N VAL A 250 -10.00 23.57 -0.05
CA VAL A 250 -10.85 24.23 0.96
C VAL A 250 -11.94 23.30 1.50
N ALA A 251 -12.55 22.48 0.64
CA ALA A 251 -13.57 21.52 1.08
C ALA A 251 -13.00 20.48 2.05
N MET A 252 -11.81 19.94 1.76
CA MET A 252 -11.14 18.98 2.64
C MET A 252 -10.72 19.65 3.95
N GLU A 253 -10.10 20.83 3.92
CA GLU A 253 -9.75 21.59 5.12
C GLU A 253 -10.95 21.82 6.04
N ALA A 254 -12.06 22.28 5.47
CA ALA A 254 -13.29 22.52 6.22
C ALA A 254 -13.85 21.24 6.86
N LEU A 255 -13.87 20.12 6.12
CA LEU A 255 -14.35 18.83 6.64
C LEU A 255 -13.42 18.27 7.74
N LEU A 256 -12.11 18.41 7.58
CA LEU A 256 -11.14 17.97 8.57
C LEU A 256 -11.28 18.76 9.88
N ASN A 257 -11.40 20.08 9.79
CA ASN A 257 -11.65 20.94 10.97
C ASN A 257 -12.99 20.62 11.64
N TYR A 258 -14.03 20.36 10.83
CA TYR A 258 -15.36 20.01 11.31
C TYR A 258 -15.35 18.67 12.09
N LEU A 259 -14.66 17.66 11.57
CA LEU A 259 -14.49 16.35 12.22
C LEU A 259 -13.50 16.39 13.40
N GLY A 260 -12.51 17.29 13.36
CA GLY A 260 -11.50 17.47 14.41
C GLY A 260 -11.92 18.36 15.59
N SER A 261 -13.15 18.87 15.59
CA SER A 261 -13.73 19.69 16.68
C SER A 261 -13.90 18.88 17.99
N GLU A 262 -14.52 19.44 19.04
CA GLU A 262 -14.61 18.89 20.43
C GLU A 262 -15.11 17.43 20.56
N TYR A 263 -15.53 16.80 19.46
CA TYR A 263 -16.03 15.44 19.33
C TYR A 263 -14.94 14.36 19.17
N GLY A 264 -13.64 14.67 19.27
CA GLY A 264 -12.55 13.69 19.10
C GLY A 264 -12.62 12.45 20.01
N SER A 265 -13.36 12.50 21.12
CA SER A 265 -13.65 11.35 21.99
C SER A 265 -14.83 10.47 21.54
N ILE A 266 -15.59 10.91 20.53
CA ILE A 266 -16.84 10.29 20.07
C ILE A 266 -16.61 9.39 18.86
N PHE A 267 -15.52 9.61 18.12
CA PHE A 267 -15.22 8.83 16.93
C PHE A 267 -14.23 7.72 17.25
N ALA A 268 -14.62 6.49 16.91
CA ALA A 268 -13.69 5.37 16.90
C ALA A 268 -12.74 5.51 15.71
N LEU A 269 -13.30 5.88 14.57
CA LEU A 269 -12.66 6.09 13.28
C LEU A 269 -13.38 7.23 12.59
N ALA A 270 -12.65 8.14 11.95
CA ALA A 270 -13.21 9.09 11.00
C ALA A 270 -12.52 8.92 9.65
N ARG A 271 -13.32 8.69 8.60
CA ARG A 271 -12.80 8.42 7.26
C ARG A 271 -13.58 9.21 6.21
N ILE A 272 -12.86 9.95 5.37
CA ILE A 272 -13.43 10.70 4.25
C ILE A 272 -13.18 9.94 2.95
N PHE A 273 -14.24 9.66 2.19
CA PHE A 273 -14.18 9.18 0.82
C PHE A 273 -14.32 10.37 -0.12
N ALA A 274 -13.20 10.86 -0.65
CA ALA A 274 -13.17 11.94 -1.61
C ALA A 274 -13.25 11.40 -3.05
N PHE A 275 -14.36 11.67 -3.73
CA PHE A 275 -14.55 11.31 -5.14
C PHE A 275 -14.22 12.52 -6.00
N LEU A 276 -13.21 12.38 -6.85
CA LEU A 276 -12.64 13.49 -7.63
C LEU A 276 -12.73 13.18 -9.13
N SER A 277 -13.31 14.09 -9.91
CA SER A 277 -13.46 13.93 -11.37
C SER A 277 -12.37 14.64 -12.18
N GLY A 278 -11.54 15.46 -11.54
CA GLY A 278 -10.46 16.21 -12.19
C GLY A 278 -9.64 17.05 -11.20
N PRO A 279 -8.73 17.92 -11.67
CA PRO A 279 -7.81 18.68 -10.83
C PRO A 279 -8.52 19.64 -9.85
N SER A 280 -7.90 19.92 -8.70
CA SER A 280 -8.34 21.06 -7.88
C SER A 280 -8.01 22.36 -8.62
N ASP A 281 -8.99 23.17 -9.00
CA ASP A 281 -8.78 24.37 -9.83
C ASP A 281 -9.48 25.63 -9.29
N TYR A 282 -9.86 25.62 -8.00
CA TYR A 282 -10.55 26.74 -7.37
C TYR A 282 -10.20 26.86 -5.88
N GLY A 283 -9.96 28.09 -5.42
CA GLY A 283 -9.66 28.39 -4.01
C GLY A 283 -8.29 27.90 -3.54
N ALA A 284 -8.06 27.87 -2.23
CA ALA A 284 -6.81 27.39 -1.66
C ALA A 284 -6.51 25.93 -2.05
N GLY A 285 -5.25 25.68 -2.44
CA GLY A 285 -4.82 24.37 -2.96
C GLY A 285 -5.15 24.14 -4.44
N GLN A 286 -5.50 25.17 -5.23
CA GLN A 286 -5.63 25.03 -6.68
C GLN A 286 -4.29 24.59 -7.33
N LEU A 287 -4.38 23.78 -8.38
CA LEU A 287 -3.26 23.18 -9.11
C LEU A 287 -3.25 23.68 -10.55
N ASP A 288 -2.06 23.93 -11.10
CA ASP A 288 -1.91 24.36 -12.49
C ASP A 288 -1.76 23.15 -13.41
N THR A 289 -2.78 22.90 -14.23
CA THR A 289 -2.79 21.78 -15.17
C THR A 289 -2.12 22.11 -16.51
N ARG A 290 -1.82 23.39 -16.76
CA ARG A 290 -1.13 23.82 -17.99
C ARG A 290 0.28 23.24 -18.09
N ARG A 291 0.93 23.01 -16.93
CA ARG A 291 2.24 22.37 -16.86
C ARG A 291 2.30 21.07 -17.66
N TYR A 292 1.21 20.28 -17.68
CA TYR A 292 1.17 19.02 -18.41
C TYR A 292 1.24 19.22 -19.93
N GLY A 293 0.46 20.18 -20.46
CA GLY A 293 0.52 20.54 -21.88
C GLY A 293 1.86 21.16 -22.30
N GLU A 294 2.47 21.94 -21.41
CA GLU A 294 3.78 22.56 -21.63
C GLU A 294 4.91 21.52 -21.76
N GLN A 295 4.85 20.43 -21.00
CA GLN A 295 5.86 19.36 -21.09
C GLN A 295 5.87 18.65 -22.45
N TYR A 296 4.71 18.44 -23.08
CA TYR A 296 4.64 17.93 -24.46
C TYR A 296 5.20 18.93 -25.49
N ALA A 297 5.18 20.23 -25.17
CA ALA A 297 5.70 21.28 -26.03
C ALA A 297 7.21 21.53 -25.82
N SER A 298 7.74 21.25 -24.63
CA SER A 298 9.15 21.42 -24.29
C SER A 298 10.01 20.31 -24.89
N LYS A 299 10.97 20.65 -25.76
CA LYS A 299 11.87 19.70 -26.42
C LYS A 299 13.17 19.40 -25.64
N GLY A 300 13.26 19.74 -24.35
CA GLY A 300 14.55 19.68 -23.64
C GLY A 300 14.52 19.51 -22.12
N GLU A 301 13.37 19.67 -21.46
CA GLU A 301 13.25 19.34 -20.03
C GLU A 301 12.76 17.90 -19.88
N ASP A 302 13.31 17.19 -18.89
CA ASP A 302 12.83 15.87 -18.53
C ASP A 302 11.44 16.00 -17.90
N ALA A 303 10.40 15.64 -18.67
CA ALA A 303 9.01 15.75 -18.26
C ALA A 303 8.73 15.04 -16.92
N ASP A 304 9.42 13.93 -16.64
CA ASP A 304 9.26 13.23 -15.36
C ASP A 304 9.81 14.07 -14.19
N ARG A 305 10.93 14.79 -14.37
CA ARG A 305 11.45 15.74 -13.36
C ARG A 305 10.53 16.94 -13.17
N ALA A 306 9.79 17.31 -14.20
CA ALA A 306 8.88 18.44 -14.15
C ALA A 306 7.50 18.09 -13.58
N LEU A 307 7.04 16.83 -13.68
CA LEU A 307 5.66 16.42 -13.31
C LEU A 307 5.57 15.59 -12.03
N LEU A 308 6.65 14.93 -11.61
CA LEU A 308 6.65 14.10 -10.39
C LEU A 308 6.65 14.88 -9.07
N PRO A 309 7.34 16.02 -8.94
CA PRO A 309 7.28 16.81 -7.71
C PRO A 309 5.91 17.46 -7.52
N GLU A 310 5.51 17.61 -6.27
CA GLU A 310 4.34 18.41 -5.90
C GLU A 310 4.46 19.85 -6.38
N GLN A 311 3.33 20.45 -6.77
CA GLN A 311 3.27 21.87 -7.11
C GLN A 311 3.22 22.76 -5.87
N THR A 312 2.69 22.22 -4.77
CA THR A 312 2.38 22.98 -3.56
C THR A 312 2.51 22.09 -2.32
N PRO A 313 3.04 22.62 -1.20
CA PRO A 313 3.07 21.91 0.07
C PRO A 313 1.69 21.81 0.74
N PHE A 314 0.68 22.55 0.24
CA PHE A 314 -0.66 22.65 0.84
C PHE A 314 -1.26 21.30 1.24
N TYR A 315 -1.23 20.30 0.37
CA TYR A 315 -1.83 18.99 0.64
C TYR A 315 -1.05 18.15 1.65
N ARG A 316 0.26 18.38 1.79
CA ARG A 316 1.09 17.78 2.84
C ARG A 316 0.78 18.42 4.20
N GLU A 317 0.67 19.74 4.24
CA GLU A 317 0.26 20.48 5.44
C GLU A 317 -1.16 20.08 5.88
N LEU A 318 -2.07 19.92 4.91
CA LEU A 318 -3.42 19.45 5.15
C LEU A 318 -3.47 18.01 5.68
N ALA A 319 -2.55 17.14 5.25
CA ALA A 319 -2.42 15.81 5.79
C ALA A 319 -2.04 15.84 7.29
N ALA A 320 -1.18 16.76 7.70
CA ALA A 320 -0.86 16.95 9.11
C ALA A 320 -2.09 17.39 9.93
N VAL A 321 -2.95 18.25 9.37
CA VAL A 321 -4.25 18.60 9.97
C VAL A 321 -5.15 17.37 10.11
N ALA A 322 -5.22 16.53 9.06
CA ALA A 322 -5.99 15.29 9.09
C ALA A 322 -5.50 14.33 10.18
N VAL A 323 -4.17 14.16 10.32
CA VAL A 323 -3.56 13.34 11.36
C VAL A 323 -3.88 13.87 12.77
N GLN A 324 -3.82 15.19 12.98
CA GLN A 324 -4.18 15.81 14.26
C GLN A 324 -5.66 15.61 14.60
N ALA A 325 -6.54 15.66 13.59
CA ALA A 325 -7.96 15.39 13.73
C ALA A 325 -8.30 13.88 13.86
N GLY A 326 -7.33 12.99 13.66
CA GLY A 326 -7.57 11.53 13.63
C GLY A 326 -8.43 11.09 12.45
N VAL A 327 -8.41 11.84 11.34
CA VAL A 327 -9.21 11.60 10.14
C VAL A 327 -8.35 11.04 9.02
N CYS A 328 -8.78 9.92 8.47
CA CYS A 328 -8.17 9.30 7.29
C CYS A 328 -8.87 9.79 6.01
N VAL A 329 -8.13 10.08 4.95
CA VAL A 329 -8.70 10.52 3.65
C VAL A 329 -8.34 9.54 2.54
N ASP A 330 -9.35 8.93 1.93
CA ASP A 330 -9.21 8.19 0.67
C ASP A 330 -9.56 9.07 -0.50
N ILE A 331 -8.77 8.99 -1.57
CA ILE A 331 -9.01 9.71 -2.81
C ILE A 331 -9.35 8.69 -3.90
N PHE A 332 -10.57 8.77 -4.42
CA PHE A 332 -11.05 8.02 -5.56
C PHE A 332 -11.07 8.95 -6.79
N ALA A 333 -9.96 8.95 -7.53
CA ALA A 333 -9.81 9.73 -8.75
C ALA A 333 -10.44 8.95 -9.93
N ILE A 334 -11.55 9.45 -10.45
CA ILE A 334 -12.32 8.82 -11.53
C ILE A 334 -12.28 9.76 -12.72
N THR A 335 -11.22 9.63 -13.52
CA THR A 335 -10.91 10.60 -14.57
C THR A 335 -9.90 10.06 -15.56
N ASN A 336 -9.99 10.52 -16.80
CA ASN A 336 -8.96 10.34 -17.83
C ASN A 336 -8.16 11.63 -18.09
N GLU A 337 -8.45 12.70 -17.36
CA GLU A 337 -7.76 13.98 -17.45
C GLU A 337 -6.59 14.05 -16.45
N TYR A 338 -5.62 14.90 -16.75
CA TYR A 338 -4.53 15.18 -15.80
C TYR A 338 -5.05 15.96 -14.59
N THR A 339 -4.88 15.37 -13.41
CA THR A 339 -5.40 15.82 -12.12
C THR A 339 -4.29 16.21 -11.13
N ASP A 340 -3.04 15.94 -11.49
CA ASP A 340 -1.87 16.17 -10.64
C ASP A 340 -1.95 15.44 -9.29
N LEU A 341 -2.14 14.12 -9.37
CA LEU A 341 -2.11 13.24 -8.21
C LEU A 341 -0.77 13.30 -7.46
N ALA A 342 0.30 13.78 -8.11
CA ALA A 342 1.59 14.01 -7.47
C ALA A 342 1.49 14.93 -6.25
N SER A 343 0.65 15.98 -6.34
CA SER A 343 0.37 16.89 -5.22
C SER A 343 -0.68 16.33 -4.26
N LEU A 344 -1.74 15.69 -4.78
CA LEU A 344 -2.87 15.22 -3.97
C LEU A 344 -2.56 13.98 -3.11
N LYS A 345 -1.62 13.13 -3.55
CA LYS A 345 -1.32 11.85 -2.88
C LYS A 345 -0.94 12.01 -1.41
N PHE A 346 -0.29 13.12 -1.02
CA PHE A 346 0.18 13.33 0.35
C PHE A 346 -0.98 13.33 1.35
N LEU A 347 -2.11 13.94 0.99
CA LEU A 347 -3.31 13.95 1.83
C LEU A 347 -3.79 12.53 2.15
N SER A 348 -3.71 11.62 1.18
CA SER A 348 -4.13 10.23 1.38
C SER A 348 -3.07 9.39 2.08
N ILE A 349 -1.84 9.40 1.59
CA ILE A 349 -0.74 8.56 2.11
C ILE A 349 -0.40 8.91 3.57
N GLU A 350 -0.25 10.19 3.90
CA GLU A 350 0.20 10.61 5.23
C GLU A 350 -0.92 10.52 6.27
N SER A 351 -2.19 10.63 5.86
CA SER A 351 -3.35 10.33 6.72
C SER A 351 -3.67 8.83 6.82
N GLY A 352 -2.90 7.96 6.17
CA GLY A 352 -3.09 6.50 6.20
C GLY A 352 -4.30 6.01 5.40
N GLY A 353 -4.79 6.79 4.44
CA GLY A 353 -5.82 6.40 3.48
C GLY A 353 -5.26 5.78 2.20
N SER A 354 -6.13 5.60 1.21
CA SER A 354 -5.81 5.00 -0.09
C SER A 354 -6.08 5.95 -1.26
N LEU A 355 -5.14 5.99 -2.21
CA LEU A 355 -5.32 6.63 -3.51
C LEU A 355 -5.71 5.57 -4.56
N CYS A 356 -6.95 5.64 -5.03
CA CYS A 356 -7.48 4.77 -6.07
C CYS A 356 -7.69 5.57 -7.37
N PHE A 357 -7.29 5.00 -8.50
CA PHE A 357 -7.39 5.65 -9.81
C PHE A 357 -8.18 4.79 -10.80
N TYR A 358 -9.24 5.37 -11.37
CA TYR A 358 -10.13 4.75 -12.33
C TYR A 358 -10.18 5.61 -13.59
N SER A 359 -9.56 5.13 -14.67
CA SER A 359 -9.45 5.88 -15.94
C SER A 359 -10.72 5.90 -16.79
N SER A 360 -11.74 5.12 -16.40
CA SER A 360 -13.00 4.99 -17.14
C SER A 360 -14.14 4.67 -16.18
N THR A 361 -15.33 5.17 -16.47
CA THR A 361 -16.56 4.87 -15.74
C THR A 361 -17.15 3.50 -16.09
N ASP A 362 -16.99 3.06 -17.34
CA ASP A 362 -17.69 1.88 -17.88
C ASP A 362 -17.13 0.55 -17.37
N ASP A 363 -15.80 0.49 -17.22
CA ASP A 363 -15.06 -0.71 -16.80
C ASP A 363 -14.53 -0.61 -15.35
N SER A 364 -15.14 0.25 -14.54
CA SER A 364 -14.68 0.52 -13.18
C SER A 364 -15.07 -0.57 -12.19
N THR A 365 -14.13 -0.94 -11.33
CA THR A 365 -14.34 -1.85 -10.20
C THR A 365 -14.68 -1.11 -8.90
N LEU A 366 -14.85 0.21 -8.95
CA LEU A 366 -15.01 1.06 -7.77
C LEU A 366 -16.08 0.56 -6.79
N PRO A 367 -17.31 0.18 -7.20
CA PRO A 367 -18.30 -0.32 -6.24
C PRO A 367 -17.87 -1.60 -5.53
N GLN A 368 -17.21 -2.52 -6.25
CA GLN A 368 -16.68 -3.74 -5.67
C GLN A 368 -15.51 -3.44 -4.73
N ASP A 369 -14.64 -2.51 -5.09
CA ASP A 369 -13.53 -2.08 -4.26
C ASP A 369 -14.02 -1.43 -2.97
N MET A 370 -15.01 -0.54 -3.02
CA MET A 370 -15.60 0.09 -1.84
C MET A 370 -16.27 -0.92 -0.90
N TYR A 371 -17.11 -1.81 -1.45
CA TYR A 371 -17.76 -2.86 -0.65
C TYR A 371 -16.72 -3.70 0.10
N ARG A 372 -15.66 -4.09 -0.59
CA ARG A 372 -14.65 -5.01 -0.07
C ARG A 372 -13.67 -4.34 0.86
N MET A 373 -13.33 -3.08 0.58
CA MET A 373 -12.61 -2.22 1.50
C MET A 373 -13.37 -2.24 2.84
N LEU A 374 -14.64 -1.86 2.86
CA LEU A 374 -15.42 -1.69 4.10
C LEU A 374 -15.84 -3.00 4.79
N SER A 375 -15.97 -4.09 4.04
CA SER A 375 -16.31 -5.41 4.60
C SER A 375 -15.16 -6.04 5.38
N ARG A 376 -13.93 -5.51 5.29
CA ARG A 376 -12.76 -6.05 5.98
C ARG A 376 -12.64 -5.50 7.38
N PRO A 377 -12.03 -6.26 8.31
CA PRO A 377 -11.66 -5.70 9.59
C PRO A 377 -10.63 -4.58 9.39
N TYR A 378 -10.76 -3.52 10.18
CA TYR A 378 -9.79 -2.42 10.26
C TYR A 378 -9.23 -2.27 11.65
N ALA A 379 -7.95 -1.96 11.70
CA ALA A 379 -7.29 -1.42 12.88
C ALA A 379 -7.29 0.11 12.79
N PHE A 380 -7.53 0.81 13.90
CA PHE A 380 -7.51 2.27 13.94
C PHE A 380 -6.85 2.83 15.21
N GLY A 381 -6.47 4.10 15.15
CA GLY A 381 -5.68 4.77 16.19
C GLY A 381 -4.36 4.04 16.44
N CYS A 382 -3.72 3.58 15.38
CA CYS A 382 -2.63 2.62 15.47
C CYS A 382 -1.29 3.29 15.74
N VAL A 383 -0.46 2.64 16.55
CA VAL A 383 0.92 3.02 16.78
C VAL A 383 1.80 1.81 16.51
N LEU A 384 2.71 1.94 15.55
CA LEU A 384 3.69 0.93 15.18
C LEU A 384 5.08 1.37 15.66
N ARG A 385 5.84 0.42 16.19
CA ARG A 385 7.24 0.65 16.55
C ARG A 385 8.06 -0.62 16.36
N LEU A 386 9.17 -0.49 15.62
CA LEU A 386 10.19 -1.52 15.46
C LEU A 386 11.37 -1.25 16.41
N ARG A 387 11.81 -2.29 17.11
CA ARG A 387 13.03 -2.30 17.93
C ARG A 387 13.96 -3.41 17.45
N ALA A 388 15.26 -3.19 17.58
CA ALA A 388 16.31 -4.13 17.20
C ALA A 388 17.24 -4.40 18.39
N SER A 389 18.06 -5.45 18.28
CA SER A 389 19.16 -5.69 19.21
C SER A 389 20.27 -4.64 19.06
N THR A 390 21.20 -4.57 20.01
CA THR A 390 22.17 -3.46 20.16
C THR A 390 23.14 -3.26 18.99
N GLU A 391 23.31 -4.25 18.13
CA GLU A 391 24.29 -4.25 17.04
C GLU A 391 23.81 -3.46 15.82
N PHE A 392 22.49 -3.26 15.68
CA PHE A 392 21.88 -2.62 14.52
C PHE A 392 20.63 -1.84 14.89
N LYS A 393 20.17 -0.99 13.98
CA LYS A 393 18.98 -0.16 14.15
C LYS A 393 18.18 -0.10 12.86
N PRO A 394 16.86 0.19 12.93
CA PRO A 394 16.13 0.65 11.77
C PRO A 394 16.82 1.90 11.17
N GLY A 395 17.02 1.88 9.86
CA GLY A 395 17.43 3.03 9.06
C GLY A 395 16.19 3.80 8.62
N ARG A 396 15.86 3.74 7.33
CA ARG A 396 14.64 4.34 6.80
C ARG A 396 13.43 3.42 6.97
N SER A 397 12.28 4.02 7.28
CA SER A 397 10.97 3.37 7.29
C SER A 397 10.13 3.84 6.10
N TYR A 398 9.40 2.92 5.47
CA TYR A 398 8.62 3.12 4.26
C TYR A 398 7.18 2.62 4.45
N GLY A 399 6.22 3.35 3.90
CA GLY A 399 4.80 3.01 3.92
C GLY A 399 3.92 4.23 4.17
N HIS A 400 2.62 4.01 4.33
CA HIS A 400 1.61 5.07 4.48
C HIS A 400 1.33 5.31 5.97
N PHE A 401 2.09 6.23 6.56
CA PHE A 401 2.01 6.59 7.98
C PHE A 401 2.52 8.01 8.21
N PHE A 402 2.22 8.54 9.39
CA PHE A 402 2.80 9.77 9.90
C PHE A 402 3.90 9.46 10.94
N PRO A 403 5.14 9.94 10.77
CA PRO A 403 6.20 9.73 11.76
C PRO A 403 5.91 10.53 13.04
N ASP A 404 6.18 9.93 14.20
CA ASP A 404 6.03 10.62 15.48
C ASP A 404 7.04 11.78 15.60
N PRO A 405 6.62 12.99 15.97
CA PRO A 405 7.50 14.16 16.05
C PRO A 405 8.45 14.14 17.25
N GLN A 406 8.17 13.34 18.28
CA GLN A 406 8.93 13.25 19.53
C GLN A 406 9.79 11.99 19.61
N TYR A 407 9.31 10.87 19.08
CA TYR A 407 9.93 9.57 19.22
C TYR A 407 10.38 8.99 17.88
N GLU A 408 11.69 8.85 17.72
CA GLU A 408 12.28 8.20 16.55
C GLU A 408 11.75 6.76 16.39
N ASN A 409 11.53 6.35 15.14
CA ASN A 409 11.05 5.01 14.76
C ASN A 409 9.67 4.63 15.33
N VAL A 410 8.85 5.63 15.65
CA VAL A 410 7.43 5.45 15.98
C VAL A 410 6.59 5.99 14.83
N GLN A 411 5.65 5.18 14.36
CA GLN A 411 4.74 5.52 13.27
C GLN A 411 3.30 5.56 13.78
N HIS A 412 2.61 6.66 13.49
CA HIS A 412 1.16 6.80 13.69
C HIS A 412 0.43 6.42 12.42
N ILE A 413 -0.54 5.53 12.56
CA ILE A 413 -1.35 5.03 11.45
C ILE A 413 -2.81 5.23 11.86
N ILE A 414 -3.54 6.13 11.19
CA ILE A 414 -4.92 6.46 11.57
C ILE A 414 -5.80 5.22 11.45
N CYS A 415 -5.71 4.54 10.30
CA CYS A 415 -6.29 3.22 10.11
C CYS A 415 -5.50 2.37 9.12
N CYS A 416 -5.61 1.06 9.22
CA CYS A 416 -5.07 0.14 8.23
C CYS A 416 -5.86 -1.17 8.18
N ASP A 417 -5.86 -1.83 7.03
CA ASP A 417 -6.43 -3.15 6.84
C ASP A 417 -5.38 -4.26 7.02
N SER A 418 -5.78 -5.50 6.77
CA SER A 418 -4.91 -6.66 6.91
C SER A 418 -3.80 -6.77 5.85
N TYR A 419 -3.83 -5.94 4.80
CA TYR A 419 -2.87 -5.96 3.68
C TYR A 419 -1.84 -4.85 3.77
N ALA A 420 -2.16 -3.77 4.49
CA ALA A 420 -1.27 -2.63 4.69
C ALA A 420 0.12 -3.10 5.16
N THR A 421 1.13 -2.83 4.33
CA THR A 421 2.49 -3.30 4.54
C THR A 421 3.46 -2.12 4.64
N TYR A 422 4.42 -2.25 5.54
CA TYR A 422 5.45 -1.26 5.83
C TYR A 422 6.82 -1.91 5.68
N ALA A 423 7.80 -1.19 5.15
CA ALA A 423 9.15 -1.71 4.98
C ALA A 423 10.17 -0.90 5.79
N TYR A 424 11.23 -1.56 6.23
CA TYR A 424 12.30 -0.96 7.04
C TYR A 424 13.65 -1.42 6.51
N ASP A 425 14.54 -0.47 6.26
CA ASP A 425 15.96 -0.78 6.10
C ASP A 425 16.63 -0.93 7.47
N PHE A 426 17.75 -1.64 7.49
CA PHE A 426 18.62 -1.75 8.66
C PHE A 426 19.99 -1.16 8.40
N GLU A 427 20.56 -0.61 9.46
CA GLU A 427 21.92 -0.08 9.49
C GLU A 427 22.62 -0.62 10.74
N PHE A 428 23.90 -0.95 10.61
CA PHE A 428 24.69 -1.30 11.78
C PHE A 428 24.86 -0.09 12.71
N ALA A 429 24.69 -0.31 14.01
CA ALA A 429 24.92 0.72 15.02
C ALA A 429 26.41 0.95 15.28
N ASN A 430 27.25 -0.05 14.95
CA ASN A 430 28.70 -0.01 15.09
C ASN A 430 29.38 -0.95 14.07
N ASN A 431 30.67 -0.75 13.82
CA ASN A 431 31.43 -1.55 12.86
C ASN A 431 31.83 -2.94 13.38
N VAL A 432 31.55 -3.26 14.65
CA VAL A 432 31.88 -4.58 15.22
C VAL A 432 30.85 -5.62 14.80
N GLY A 433 29.61 -5.19 14.54
CA GLY A 433 28.52 -6.06 14.14
C GLY A 433 28.27 -7.16 15.18
N PHE A 434 27.96 -8.36 14.68
CA PHE A 434 27.71 -9.54 15.49
C PHE A 434 29.02 -10.30 15.75
N SER A 435 29.43 -10.41 17.02
CA SER A 435 30.69 -11.07 17.41
C SER A 435 30.71 -12.55 17.02
N ARG A 436 31.81 -13.00 16.42
CA ARG A 436 32.07 -14.43 16.13
C ARG A 436 32.29 -15.27 17.40
N HIS A 437 32.62 -14.65 18.53
CA HIS A 437 33.04 -15.33 19.76
C HIS A 437 31.96 -15.38 20.85
N ALA A 438 30.93 -14.53 20.75
CA ALA A 438 29.73 -14.56 21.59
C ALA A 438 28.58 -13.90 20.79
N PRO A 439 27.97 -14.62 19.82
CA PRO A 439 26.99 -14.03 18.94
C PRO A 439 25.69 -13.80 19.71
N GLY A 440 25.45 -12.54 20.11
CA GLY A 440 24.08 -12.08 20.25
C GLY A 440 23.40 -12.29 18.89
N LEU A 441 22.38 -13.13 18.84
CA LEU A 441 21.63 -13.32 17.60
C LEU A 441 20.81 -12.06 17.32
N PRO A 442 20.73 -11.59 16.06
CA PRO A 442 19.91 -10.44 15.73
C PRO A 442 18.47 -10.67 16.12
N ILE A 443 17.91 -9.76 16.93
CA ILE A 443 16.51 -9.82 17.35
C ILE A 443 15.80 -8.55 16.92
N VAL A 444 14.62 -8.72 16.32
CA VAL A 444 13.69 -7.63 15.99
C VAL A 444 12.42 -7.83 16.80
N GLN A 445 11.95 -6.79 17.48
CA GLN A 445 10.66 -6.76 18.15
C GLN A 445 9.79 -5.65 17.56
N ILE A 446 8.63 -6.04 17.05
CA ILE A 446 7.63 -5.13 16.51
C ILE A 446 6.46 -5.08 17.49
N ALA A 447 6.13 -3.86 17.93
CA ALA A 447 4.97 -3.58 18.75
C ALA A 447 3.96 -2.77 17.94
N PHE A 448 2.73 -3.27 17.88
CA PHE A 448 1.62 -2.67 17.16
C PHE A 448 0.44 -2.53 18.11
N GLN A 449 0.18 -1.30 18.54
CA GLN A 449 -0.98 -0.97 19.35
C GLN A 449 -2.10 -0.48 18.44
N TYR A 450 -3.32 -0.98 18.62
CA TYR A 450 -4.44 -0.62 17.75
C TYR A 450 -5.78 -0.81 18.46
N THR A 451 -6.82 -0.20 17.91
CA THR A 451 -8.21 -0.44 18.30
C THR A 451 -8.91 -1.15 17.15
N VAL A 452 -9.80 -2.07 17.47
CA VAL A 452 -10.62 -2.79 16.49
C VAL A 452 -12.06 -2.85 16.97
N VAL A 453 -13.00 -2.78 16.03
CA VAL A 453 -14.41 -3.06 16.31
C VAL A 453 -14.58 -4.58 16.35
N VAL A 454 -15.01 -5.10 17.50
CA VAL A 454 -15.32 -6.52 17.66
C VAL A 454 -16.82 -6.69 17.45
N PRO A 455 -17.24 -7.47 16.43
CA PRO A 455 -18.65 -7.81 16.26
C PRO A 455 -19.18 -8.48 17.54
N PRO A 456 -20.47 -8.28 17.89
CA PRO A 456 -21.07 -9.04 18.97
C PRO A 456 -20.93 -10.53 18.64
N GLU A 457 -20.29 -11.31 19.53
CA GLU A 457 -20.20 -12.76 19.38
C GLU A 457 -21.60 -13.34 19.15
N GLU A 458 -21.73 -14.30 18.24
CA GLU A 458 -22.89 -15.19 18.17
C GLU A 458 -22.91 -16.07 19.44
N LEU A 459 -23.21 -15.46 20.59
CA LEU A 459 -23.39 -16.17 21.84
C LEU A 459 -24.67 -17.00 21.74
N SER A 460 -24.44 -18.30 21.64
CA SER A 460 -25.34 -19.39 21.99
C SER A 460 -26.49 -18.97 22.90
N SER A 461 -27.72 -19.10 22.38
CA SER A 461 -28.95 -19.38 23.10
C SER A 461 -29.09 -18.78 24.52
N SER A 462 -29.41 -17.50 24.63
CA SER A 462 -30.33 -17.04 25.68
C SER A 462 -31.02 -15.75 25.28
N VAL A 463 -32.32 -15.71 25.54
CA VAL A 463 -33.29 -14.75 25.01
C VAL A 463 -33.25 -13.45 25.83
N SER A 464 -32.86 -12.34 25.21
CA SER A 464 -33.55 -11.04 25.37
C SER A 464 -33.14 -10.07 24.25
N SER A 465 -34.13 -9.59 23.51
CA SER A 465 -34.01 -8.58 22.46
C SER A 465 -33.71 -7.18 23.04
N SER A 466 -32.55 -6.60 22.73
CA SER A 466 -32.37 -5.23 22.22
C SER A 466 -30.88 -4.83 22.20
N ARG A 467 -30.39 -4.39 21.05
CA ARG A 467 -29.03 -3.90 20.71
C ARG A 467 -27.99 -4.98 20.40
N THR A 468 -27.66 -5.11 19.12
CA THR A 468 -26.38 -5.63 18.61
C THR A 468 -25.27 -4.69 19.05
N GLU A 469 -24.85 -4.83 20.31
CA GLU A 469 -23.84 -3.96 20.90
C GLU A 469 -22.46 -4.39 20.39
N HIS A 470 -21.90 -3.63 19.44
CA HIS A 470 -20.52 -3.75 19.04
C HIS A 470 -19.62 -3.21 20.17
N SER A 471 -18.49 -3.86 20.40
CA SER A 471 -17.52 -3.41 21.39
C SER A 471 -16.24 -2.95 20.71
N LEU A 472 -15.63 -1.90 21.24
CA LEU A 472 -14.29 -1.49 20.83
C LEU A 472 -13.30 -2.15 21.75
N LYS A 473 -12.27 -2.78 21.19
CA LYS A 473 -11.18 -3.34 21.99
C LYS A 473 -9.86 -2.69 21.59
N ARG A 474 -9.18 -2.10 22.58
CA ARG A 474 -7.79 -1.67 22.44
C ARG A 474 -6.88 -2.87 22.65
N ARG A 475 -5.93 -3.10 21.75
CA ARG A 475 -5.02 -4.25 21.76
C ARG A 475 -3.58 -3.83 21.56
N LEU A 476 -2.67 -4.64 22.09
CA LEU A 476 -1.23 -4.57 21.89
C LEU A 476 -0.76 -5.89 21.31
N ARG A 477 -0.40 -5.86 20.04
CA ARG A 477 0.17 -7.01 19.32
C ARG A 477 1.68 -6.87 19.27
N ILE A 478 2.38 -7.92 19.69
CA ILE A 478 3.84 -7.95 19.71
C ILE A 478 4.32 -9.17 18.94
N ARG A 479 5.30 -8.97 18.07
CA ARG A 479 6.04 -10.03 17.39
C ARG A 479 7.52 -9.84 17.64
N THR A 480 8.17 -10.83 18.24
CA THR A 480 9.63 -10.88 18.41
C THR A 480 10.18 -11.99 17.53
N ILE A 481 11.22 -11.68 16.75
CA ILE A 481 11.84 -12.61 15.80
C ILE A 481 13.33 -12.59 16.02
N GLN A 482 13.93 -13.77 16.11
CA GLN A 482 15.36 -13.97 16.16
C GLN A 482 15.84 -14.47 14.79
N PHE A 483 16.83 -13.80 14.21
CA PHE A 483 17.44 -14.15 12.93
C PHE A 483 18.80 -14.82 13.13
N GLY A 484 19.24 -15.60 12.15
CA GLY A 484 20.62 -16.11 12.11
C GLY A 484 21.59 -15.03 11.62
N THR A 485 22.89 -15.28 11.75
CA THR A 485 23.96 -14.46 11.14
C THR A 485 24.73 -15.27 10.10
N ALA A 486 24.91 -14.75 8.89
CA ALA A 486 25.68 -15.40 7.84
C ALA A 486 27.18 -15.28 8.11
N GLN A 487 27.92 -16.39 8.10
CA GLN A 487 29.36 -16.38 8.37
C GLN A 487 30.22 -16.08 7.13
N ASN A 488 29.62 -16.21 5.94
CA ASN A 488 30.23 -16.04 4.63
C ASN A 488 29.16 -15.63 3.61
N PHE A 489 29.57 -15.16 2.44
CA PHE A 489 28.66 -14.68 1.39
C PHE A 489 27.75 -15.77 0.83
N ASN A 490 28.20 -17.03 0.75
CA ASN A 490 27.35 -18.13 0.25
C ASN A 490 26.14 -18.32 1.16
N GLU A 491 26.34 -18.38 2.48
CA GLU A 491 25.24 -18.46 3.44
C GLU A 491 24.31 -17.25 3.40
N LEU A 492 24.86 -16.06 3.11
CA LEU A 492 24.08 -14.83 2.96
C LEU A 492 23.20 -14.92 1.72
N TYR A 493 23.77 -15.23 0.55
CA TYR A 493 23.06 -15.36 -0.72
C TYR A 493 22.03 -16.50 -0.71
N ASP A 494 22.35 -17.65 -0.12
CA ASP A 494 21.42 -18.78 0.03
C ASP A 494 20.22 -18.46 0.94
N SER A 495 20.32 -17.38 1.73
CA SER A 495 19.28 -16.95 2.67
C SER A 495 18.39 -15.82 2.15
N VAL A 496 18.63 -15.35 0.92
CA VAL A 496 17.90 -14.22 0.29
C VAL A 496 16.46 -14.59 -0.04
N GLU A 497 15.57 -13.64 0.23
CA GLU A 497 14.16 -13.66 -0.16
C GLU A 497 13.89 -12.61 -1.25
N PRO A 498 13.80 -13.00 -2.54
CA PRO A 498 13.75 -12.07 -3.68
C PRO A 498 12.56 -11.12 -3.67
N GLU A 499 11.41 -11.57 -3.17
CA GLU A 499 10.20 -10.75 -3.10
C GLU A 499 10.38 -9.56 -2.15
N VAL A 500 11.08 -9.77 -1.02
CA VAL A 500 11.33 -8.71 -0.04
C VAL A 500 12.44 -7.78 -0.54
N VAL A 501 13.45 -8.31 -1.23
CA VAL A 501 14.46 -7.50 -1.93
C VAL A 501 13.79 -6.57 -2.92
N LEU A 502 12.87 -7.09 -3.74
CA LEU A 502 12.08 -6.28 -4.67
C LEU A 502 11.29 -5.18 -3.95
N SER A 503 10.65 -5.50 -2.82
CA SER A 503 9.90 -4.52 -2.02
C SER A 503 10.77 -3.33 -1.58
N LEU A 504 11.96 -3.58 -1.02
CA LEU A 504 12.87 -2.49 -0.64
C LEU A 504 13.41 -1.72 -1.84
N LEU A 505 13.73 -2.40 -2.95
CA LEU A 505 14.20 -1.74 -4.17
C LEU A 505 13.13 -0.80 -4.74
N VAL A 506 11.86 -1.24 -4.79
CA VAL A 506 10.76 -0.41 -5.25
C VAL A 506 10.64 0.86 -4.41
N HIS A 507 10.73 0.78 -3.08
CA HIS A 507 10.72 1.97 -2.22
C HIS A 507 11.89 2.92 -2.49
N LYS A 508 13.12 2.39 -2.59
CA LYS A 508 14.32 3.19 -2.88
C LYS A 508 14.25 3.87 -4.24
N VAL A 509 13.77 3.16 -5.26
CA VAL A 509 13.63 3.68 -6.62
C VAL A 509 12.51 4.71 -6.74
N ILE A 510 11.38 4.52 -6.02
CA ILE A 510 10.33 5.55 -5.95
C ILE A 510 10.89 6.85 -5.36
N LEU A 511 11.63 6.77 -4.24
CA LEU A 511 12.24 7.95 -3.63
C LEU A 511 13.21 8.65 -4.59
N ALA A 512 14.13 7.90 -5.19
CA ALA A 512 15.06 8.48 -6.15
C ALA A 512 14.36 9.10 -7.36
N SER A 513 13.28 8.47 -7.84
CA SER A 513 12.49 9.01 -8.95
C SER A 513 11.80 10.33 -8.59
N LEU A 514 11.34 10.47 -7.35
CA LEU A 514 10.72 11.72 -6.86
C LEU A 514 11.76 12.83 -6.67
N GLU A 515 12.95 12.50 -6.19
CA GLU A 515 14.01 13.49 -5.91
C GLU A 515 14.79 13.92 -7.17
N GLN A 516 15.06 12.98 -8.07
CA GLN A 516 16.05 13.14 -9.15
C GLN A 516 15.50 12.83 -10.56
N GLY A 517 14.29 12.29 -10.65
CA GLY A 517 13.62 11.91 -11.89
C GLY A 517 13.70 10.41 -12.21
N VAL A 518 12.82 9.94 -13.09
CA VAL A 518 12.70 8.50 -13.43
C VAL A 518 13.97 7.94 -14.05
N ARG A 519 14.69 8.74 -14.84
CA ARG A 519 15.97 8.33 -15.45
C ARG A 519 17.00 7.92 -14.39
N GLU A 520 17.08 8.66 -13.30
CA GLU A 520 17.95 8.33 -12.17
C GLU A 520 17.47 7.07 -11.44
N GLY A 521 16.17 6.94 -11.20
CA GLY A 521 15.59 5.73 -10.60
C GLY A 521 15.91 4.46 -11.41
N ARG A 522 15.92 4.55 -12.74
CA ARG A 522 16.32 3.47 -13.64
C ARG A 522 17.82 3.16 -13.53
N ALA A 523 18.66 4.20 -13.54
CA ALA A 523 20.12 4.05 -13.43
C ALA A 523 20.50 3.38 -12.10
N LEU A 524 19.96 3.83 -10.97
CA LEU A 524 20.18 3.24 -9.65
C LEU A 524 19.81 1.75 -9.60
N LEU A 525 18.69 1.38 -10.21
CA LEU A 525 18.23 0.00 -10.22
C LEU A 525 19.14 -0.90 -11.10
N HIS A 526 19.57 -0.39 -12.26
CA HIS A 526 20.51 -1.07 -13.14
C HIS A 526 21.89 -1.24 -12.46
N ASP A 527 22.43 -0.15 -11.91
CA ASP A 527 23.73 -0.12 -11.25
C ASP A 527 23.75 -1.01 -10.02
N TRP A 528 22.66 -1.05 -9.25
CA TRP A 528 22.50 -2.01 -8.15
C TRP A 528 22.66 -3.46 -8.61
N LEU A 529 22.03 -3.84 -9.73
CA LEU A 529 22.14 -5.21 -10.25
C LEU A 529 23.56 -5.50 -10.74
N VAL A 530 24.23 -4.52 -11.37
CA VAL A 530 25.64 -4.62 -11.77
C VAL A 530 26.52 -4.86 -10.55
N ILE A 531 26.36 -4.07 -9.49
CA ILE A 531 27.14 -4.19 -8.24
C ILE A 531 26.89 -5.57 -7.60
N LEU A 532 25.63 -5.97 -7.42
CA LEU A 532 25.29 -7.29 -6.87
C LEU A 532 25.93 -8.42 -7.68
N THR A 533 25.85 -8.34 -9.00
CA THR A 533 26.41 -9.36 -9.89
C THR A 533 27.94 -9.39 -9.81
N ALA A 534 28.60 -8.24 -9.75
CA ALA A 534 30.04 -8.15 -9.57
C ALA A 534 30.49 -8.77 -8.24
N GLN A 535 29.82 -8.42 -7.14
CA GLN A 535 30.11 -8.94 -5.81
C GLN A 535 29.89 -10.46 -5.72
N TYR A 536 28.80 -10.97 -6.29
CA TYR A 536 28.55 -12.41 -6.40
C TYR A 536 29.68 -13.12 -7.18
N ASN A 537 30.09 -12.58 -8.32
CA ASN A 537 31.14 -13.17 -9.14
C ASN A 537 32.50 -13.17 -8.43
N ASP A 538 32.80 -12.15 -7.63
CA ASP A 538 34.00 -12.11 -6.78
C ASP A 538 33.92 -13.12 -5.62
N ALA A 539 32.79 -13.18 -4.91
CA ALA A 539 32.55 -14.10 -3.80
C ALA A 539 32.72 -15.58 -4.20
N TYR A 540 32.20 -15.95 -5.38
CA TYR A 540 32.35 -17.30 -5.94
C TYR A 540 33.63 -17.48 -6.78
N LYS A 541 34.49 -16.46 -6.87
CA LYS A 541 35.77 -16.47 -7.60
C LYS A 541 35.62 -16.87 -9.07
N LEU A 542 34.53 -16.44 -9.71
CA LEU A 542 34.21 -16.78 -11.10
C LEU A 542 35.01 -15.93 -12.10
N VAL A 543 35.39 -14.72 -11.69
CA VAL A 543 36.26 -13.84 -12.49
C VAL A 543 37.73 -14.18 -12.21
N HIS A 544 38.49 -14.47 -13.26
CA HIS A 544 39.94 -14.70 -13.18
C HIS A 544 40.69 -13.68 -14.04
N TYR A 545 41.38 -12.74 -13.42
CA TYR A 545 42.35 -11.88 -14.11
C TYR A 545 43.60 -12.69 -14.43
N LYS A 546 43.64 -13.36 -15.59
CA LYS A 546 44.90 -13.93 -16.07
C LYS A 546 45.80 -12.79 -16.54
N ASN A 547 46.86 -12.52 -15.78
CA ASN A 547 47.97 -11.67 -16.18
C ASN A 547 48.49 -12.08 -17.58
N GLY A 548 48.23 -11.24 -18.59
CA GLY A 548 49.01 -11.20 -19.82
C GLY A 548 48.52 -11.99 -21.04
N ALA A 549 47.33 -12.58 -21.07
CA ALA A 549 46.80 -13.15 -22.32
C ALA A 549 45.26 -13.16 -22.37
N SER A 550 44.71 -12.50 -23.40
CA SER A 550 43.38 -12.62 -24.03
C SER A 550 42.54 -13.85 -23.60
N GLY A 551 42.04 -13.86 -22.37
CA GLY A 551 41.10 -14.85 -21.86
C GLY A 551 39.80 -14.15 -21.52
N THR A 552 38.70 -14.53 -22.16
CA THR A 552 37.35 -14.07 -21.86
C THR A 552 37.05 -14.32 -20.38
N SER A 553 36.85 -13.26 -19.60
CA SER A 553 36.26 -13.33 -18.27
C SER A 553 34.83 -13.86 -18.42
N LEU A 554 34.57 -15.05 -17.87
CA LEU A 554 33.24 -15.63 -17.86
C LEU A 554 32.48 -15.05 -16.66
N VAL A 555 31.76 -13.95 -16.87
CA VAL A 555 30.88 -13.36 -15.87
C VAL A 555 29.57 -14.16 -15.84
N ASP A 556 29.20 -14.67 -14.67
CA ASP A 556 27.93 -15.34 -14.43
C ASP A 556 26.87 -14.30 -14.03
N VAL A 557 26.07 -13.86 -15.02
CA VAL A 557 24.92 -12.96 -14.81
C VAL A 557 23.62 -13.72 -14.51
N ALA A 558 23.66 -15.05 -14.58
CA ALA A 558 22.50 -15.91 -14.35
C ALA A 558 22.42 -16.41 -12.90
N PHE A 559 23.41 -16.09 -12.06
CA PHE A 559 23.52 -16.59 -10.68
C PHE A 559 23.41 -18.12 -10.62
N SER A 560 24.17 -18.80 -11.48
CA SER A 560 24.09 -20.24 -11.72
C SER A 560 24.38 -21.08 -10.47
N GLN A 561 25.13 -20.54 -9.49
CA GLN A 561 25.47 -21.21 -8.23
C GLN A 561 24.53 -20.88 -7.07
N CYS A 562 23.61 -19.91 -7.22
CA CYS A 562 22.71 -19.48 -6.15
C CYS A 562 21.27 -19.31 -6.68
N PRO A 563 20.40 -20.36 -6.54
CA PRO A 563 19.01 -20.34 -7.00
C PRO A 563 18.18 -19.14 -6.52
N GLN A 564 18.45 -18.68 -5.30
CA GLN A 564 17.75 -17.60 -4.63
C GLN A 564 17.93 -16.27 -5.37
N LEU A 565 19.07 -16.05 -6.04
CA LEU A 565 19.33 -14.81 -6.77
C LEU A 565 18.85 -14.85 -8.23
N GLN A 566 18.51 -16.03 -8.78
CA GLN A 566 18.23 -16.22 -10.20
C GLN A 566 17.01 -15.45 -10.71
N SER A 567 16.06 -15.12 -9.83
CA SER A 567 14.88 -14.32 -10.19
C SER A 567 15.18 -12.82 -10.26
N LEU A 568 16.21 -12.33 -9.55
CA LEU A 568 16.48 -10.90 -9.39
C LEU A 568 16.76 -10.18 -10.73
N PRO A 569 17.59 -10.70 -11.66
CA PRO A 569 17.77 -10.04 -12.96
C PRO A 569 16.45 -9.86 -13.71
N ARG A 570 15.57 -10.86 -13.66
CA ARG A 570 14.28 -10.82 -14.35
C ARG A 570 13.31 -9.85 -13.67
N LEU A 571 13.33 -9.77 -12.34
CA LEU A 571 12.54 -8.79 -11.59
C LEU A 571 13.00 -7.35 -11.84
N VAL A 572 14.31 -7.11 -11.89
CA VAL A 572 14.87 -5.81 -12.26
C VAL A 572 14.46 -5.42 -13.68
N PHE A 573 14.64 -6.33 -14.64
CA PHE A 573 14.20 -6.13 -16.01
C PHE A 573 12.71 -5.79 -16.08
N ALA A 574 11.86 -6.55 -15.38
CA ALA A 574 10.42 -6.32 -15.35
C ALA A 574 10.06 -4.96 -14.73
N LEU A 575 10.76 -4.56 -13.67
CA LEU A 575 10.55 -3.28 -13.00
C LEU A 575 10.97 -2.08 -13.89
N LEU A 576 12.10 -2.17 -14.60
CA LEU A 576 12.52 -1.17 -15.60
C LEU A 576 11.51 -1.02 -16.74
N ARG A 577 10.74 -2.07 -17.01
CA ARG A 577 9.69 -2.09 -18.03
C ARG A 577 8.30 -1.78 -17.50
N ASN A 578 8.15 -1.72 -16.18
CA ASN A 578 6.88 -1.40 -15.54
C ASN A 578 6.53 0.07 -15.78
N PRO A 579 5.24 0.44 -15.97
CA PRO A 579 4.84 1.84 -16.10
C PRO A 579 5.31 2.76 -14.97
N LEU A 580 5.66 2.21 -13.80
CA LEU A 580 6.34 2.93 -12.73
C LEU A 580 7.65 3.60 -13.19
N LEU A 581 8.44 2.96 -14.07
CA LEU A 581 9.78 3.39 -14.49
C LEU A 581 9.97 3.57 -16.00
N ARG A 582 8.96 3.28 -16.82
CA ARG A 582 8.97 3.70 -18.23
C ARG A 582 9.05 5.22 -18.32
N LEU A 583 9.69 5.75 -19.34
CA LEU A 583 9.83 7.21 -19.48
C LEU A 583 8.51 7.85 -19.92
N HIS A 584 8.27 9.11 -19.55
CA HIS A 584 7.06 9.81 -19.97
C HIS A 584 6.88 9.85 -21.51
N GLU A 585 7.98 9.94 -22.24
CA GLU A 585 8.05 9.91 -23.71
C GLU A 585 7.40 8.65 -24.33
N GLU A 586 7.26 7.58 -23.55
CA GLU A 586 6.63 6.32 -23.95
C GLU A 586 5.10 6.32 -23.78
N GLY A 587 4.49 7.47 -23.47
CA GLY A 587 3.04 7.64 -23.37
C GLY A 587 2.44 7.24 -22.02
N ILE A 588 3.23 7.21 -20.95
CA ILE A 588 2.73 6.92 -19.61
C ILE A 588 2.07 8.17 -19.02
N HIS A 589 0.79 8.05 -18.65
CA HIS A 589 0.06 9.09 -17.96
C HIS A 589 0.67 9.34 -16.56
N PRO A 590 1.03 10.59 -16.20
CA PRO A 590 1.69 10.89 -14.92
C PRO A 590 0.87 10.43 -13.71
N ASP A 591 -0.44 10.67 -13.71
CA ASP A 591 -1.29 10.26 -12.58
C ASP A 591 -1.38 8.75 -12.42
N TYR A 592 -1.32 7.98 -13.52
CA TYR A 592 -1.28 6.52 -13.45
C TYR A 592 0.03 6.05 -12.81
N ARG A 593 1.15 6.71 -13.13
CA ARG A 593 2.44 6.44 -12.46
C ARG A 593 2.36 6.75 -10.97
N ILE A 594 1.78 7.88 -10.58
CA ILE A 594 1.60 8.23 -9.16
C ILE A 594 0.71 7.20 -8.44
N TYR A 595 -0.38 6.76 -9.07
CA TYR A 595 -1.21 5.68 -8.54
C TYR A 595 -0.38 4.41 -8.31
N LEU A 596 0.46 4.00 -9.26
CA LEU A 596 1.34 2.84 -9.08
C LEU A 596 2.36 3.03 -7.96
N GLN A 597 2.92 4.24 -7.78
CA GLN A 597 3.79 4.53 -6.62
C GLN A 597 3.05 4.28 -5.31
N CYS A 598 1.81 4.76 -5.20
CA CYS A 598 1.00 4.62 -3.99
C CYS A 598 0.61 3.15 -3.77
N LEU A 599 0.16 2.45 -4.82
CA LEU A 599 -0.22 1.05 -4.74
C LEU A 599 0.97 0.18 -4.36
N PHE A 600 2.07 0.25 -5.11
CA PHE A 600 3.23 -0.65 -4.92
C PHE A 600 3.91 -0.45 -3.57
N SER A 601 3.87 0.78 -3.03
CA SER A 601 4.42 1.08 -1.70
C SER A 601 3.56 0.54 -0.54
N ALA A 602 2.34 0.06 -0.80
CA ALA A 602 1.46 -0.52 0.22
C ALA A 602 1.30 -2.05 0.10
N LEU A 603 1.76 -2.66 -1.01
CA LEU A 603 1.61 -4.09 -1.25
C LEU A 603 2.57 -4.95 -0.42
N GLU A 604 2.08 -6.10 0.04
CA GLU A 604 2.92 -7.16 0.56
C GLU A 604 3.86 -7.74 -0.53
N PRO A 605 5.00 -8.35 -0.16
CA PRO A 605 6.02 -8.75 -1.14
C PRO A 605 5.54 -9.67 -2.26
N SER A 606 4.67 -10.64 -1.97
CA SER A 606 4.15 -11.58 -2.98
C SER A 606 3.19 -10.91 -3.97
N SER A 607 2.33 -10.02 -3.46
CA SER A 607 1.43 -9.21 -4.29
C SER A 607 2.22 -8.25 -5.18
N LEU A 608 3.25 -7.60 -4.63
CA LEU A 608 4.14 -6.73 -5.40
C LEU A 608 4.92 -7.49 -6.47
N HIS A 609 5.45 -8.68 -6.15
CA HIS A 609 6.10 -9.53 -7.14
C HIS A 609 5.17 -9.82 -8.32
N CYS A 610 3.92 -10.21 -8.07
CA CYS A 610 2.92 -10.46 -9.12
C CYS A 610 2.60 -9.19 -9.93
N ALA A 611 2.53 -8.03 -9.29
CA ALA A 611 2.28 -6.75 -9.96
C ALA A 611 3.45 -6.28 -10.85
N VAL A 612 4.69 -6.61 -10.48
CA VAL A 612 5.89 -6.26 -11.25
C VAL A 612 6.16 -7.29 -12.36
N TYR A 613 6.08 -8.59 -12.04
CA TYR A 613 6.27 -9.69 -12.97
C TYR A 613 5.05 -10.63 -12.93
N PRO A 614 4.09 -10.44 -13.86
CA PRO A 614 2.88 -11.23 -13.94
C PRO A 614 3.11 -12.74 -14.05
N VAL A 615 2.16 -13.53 -13.56
CA VAL A 615 2.19 -14.99 -13.65
C VAL A 615 1.39 -15.44 -14.86
N LEU A 616 2.04 -16.15 -15.78
CA LEU A 616 1.40 -16.75 -16.95
C LEU A 616 1.31 -18.27 -16.79
N ALA A 617 0.11 -18.81 -16.68
CA ALA A 617 -0.17 -20.24 -16.66
C ALA A 617 -0.89 -20.67 -17.95
N SER A 618 -0.88 -21.96 -18.26
CA SER A 618 -1.66 -22.50 -19.38
C SER A 618 -2.52 -23.70 -19.00
N TYR A 619 -3.58 -23.89 -19.78
CA TYR A 619 -4.65 -24.84 -19.55
C TYR A 619 -4.94 -25.61 -20.84
N SER A 620 -5.08 -26.93 -20.74
CA SER A 620 -5.48 -27.79 -21.87
C SER A 620 -6.99 -27.74 -22.10
N THR A 621 -7.74 -27.65 -21.01
CA THR A 621 -9.18 -27.33 -20.95
C THR A 621 -9.41 -26.39 -19.77
N PRO A 622 -10.57 -25.70 -19.67
CA PRO A 622 -10.85 -24.81 -18.54
C PRO A 622 -10.77 -25.45 -17.14
N ASP A 623 -10.77 -26.78 -17.06
CA ASP A 623 -10.66 -27.55 -15.81
C ASP A 623 -9.27 -28.13 -15.54
N ILE A 624 -8.43 -28.24 -16.57
CA ILE A 624 -7.15 -28.94 -16.49
C ILE A 624 -6.01 -27.96 -16.79
N GLN A 625 -5.30 -27.56 -15.74
CA GLN A 625 -4.07 -26.80 -15.85
C GLN A 625 -2.99 -27.67 -16.51
N ALA A 626 -2.39 -27.17 -17.59
CA ALA A 626 -1.32 -27.86 -18.31
C ALA A 626 0.03 -27.52 -17.70
N TYR A 627 0.33 -26.22 -17.54
CA TYR A 627 1.58 -25.75 -16.95
C TYR A 627 1.28 -24.59 -15.99
N PRO A 628 1.87 -24.62 -14.77
CA PRO A 628 1.60 -23.60 -13.76
C PRO A 628 2.30 -22.27 -14.03
N ARG A 629 3.35 -22.27 -14.86
CA ARG A 629 4.14 -21.07 -15.17
C ARG A 629 4.81 -21.18 -16.53
N HIS A 630 4.82 -20.06 -17.25
CA HIS A 630 5.56 -19.81 -18.48
C HIS A 630 6.40 -18.53 -18.34
N SER A 631 7.43 -18.39 -19.16
CA SER A 631 8.08 -17.08 -19.37
C SER A 631 7.11 -16.14 -20.07
N LEU A 632 7.27 -14.84 -19.85
CA LEU A 632 6.44 -13.79 -20.46
C LEU A 632 6.94 -13.47 -21.88
N SER A 633 6.99 -14.48 -22.75
CA SER A 633 7.48 -14.39 -24.15
C SER A 633 6.48 -15.01 -25.12
N ARG A 634 6.44 -14.52 -26.37
CA ARG A 634 5.60 -15.12 -27.43
C ARG A 634 6.08 -16.52 -27.76
N ALA A 635 7.40 -16.76 -27.71
CA ALA A 635 7.98 -18.08 -27.90
C ALA A 635 7.37 -19.13 -26.94
N ALA A 636 7.15 -18.79 -25.67
CA ALA A 636 6.56 -19.71 -24.70
C ALA A 636 5.12 -20.11 -25.06
N LEU A 637 4.33 -19.18 -25.60
CA LEU A 637 2.96 -19.47 -26.06
C LEU A 637 2.98 -20.52 -27.17
N ILE A 638 3.87 -20.34 -28.16
CA ILE A 638 4.00 -21.23 -29.32
C ILE A 638 4.51 -22.61 -28.87
N THR A 639 5.58 -22.65 -28.06
CA THR A 639 6.20 -23.91 -27.64
C THR A 639 5.32 -24.73 -26.69
N SER A 640 4.49 -24.08 -25.86
CA SER A 640 3.62 -24.79 -24.92
C SER A 640 2.54 -25.64 -25.60
N GLY A 641 2.12 -25.27 -26.82
CA GLY A 641 1.02 -25.91 -27.55
C GLY A 641 -0.35 -25.84 -26.84
N SER A 642 -0.47 -25.05 -25.78
CA SER A 642 -1.70 -24.98 -24.96
C SER A 642 -2.74 -24.08 -25.63
N PRO A 643 -4.04 -24.45 -25.60
CA PRO A 643 -5.10 -23.65 -26.21
C PRO A 643 -5.52 -22.44 -25.36
N ILE A 644 -5.34 -22.49 -24.03
CA ILE A 644 -5.81 -21.46 -23.10
C ILE A 644 -4.65 -21.01 -22.23
N PHE A 645 -4.52 -19.71 -22.04
CA PHE A 645 -3.55 -19.06 -21.17
C PHE A 645 -4.28 -18.19 -20.15
N PHE A 646 -3.80 -18.23 -18.91
CA PHE A 646 -4.26 -17.38 -17.83
C PHE A 646 -3.11 -16.51 -17.36
N LEU A 647 -3.24 -15.20 -17.54
CA LEU A 647 -2.29 -14.21 -17.09
C LEU A 647 -2.84 -13.50 -15.86
N ASP A 648 -2.03 -13.46 -14.82
CA ASP A 648 -2.30 -12.77 -13.58
C ASP A 648 -1.28 -11.65 -13.34
N ALA A 649 -1.72 -10.40 -13.51
CA ALA A 649 -0.90 -9.20 -13.37
C ALA A 649 -1.29 -8.36 -12.15
N PHE A 650 -1.82 -8.99 -11.10
CA PHE A 650 -2.32 -8.34 -9.87
C PHE A 650 -3.54 -7.42 -10.04
N THR A 651 -3.44 -6.33 -10.80
CA THR A 651 -4.55 -5.39 -11.09
C THR A 651 -5.46 -5.90 -12.21
N THR A 652 -4.95 -6.78 -13.08
CA THR A 652 -5.66 -7.32 -14.24
C THR A 652 -5.47 -8.83 -14.33
N LEU A 653 -6.56 -9.54 -14.58
CA LEU A 653 -6.61 -10.96 -14.92
C LEU A 653 -7.03 -11.10 -16.38
N ILE A 654 -6.28 -11.87 -17.17
CA ILE A 654 -6.58 -12.09 -18.58
C ILE A 654 -6.67 -13.59 -18.85
N VAL A 655 -7.80 -14.02 -19.42
CA VAL A 655 -7.95 -15.35 -20.00
C VAL A 655 -7.87 -15.22 -21.51
N PHE A 656 -6.78 -15.72 -22.07
CA PHE A 656 -6.47 -15.66 -23.49
C PHE A 656 -6.61 -17.05 -24.13
N TYR A 657 -7.46 -17.16 -25.15
CA TYR A 657 -7.59 -18.36 -25.97
C TYR A 657 -6.74 -18.17 -27.22
N SER A 658 -5.80 -19.08 -27.48
CA SER A 658 -4.94 -19.04 -28.66
C SER A 658 -5.77 -19.05 -29.95
N SER A 659 -5.24 -18.47 -31.02
CA SER A 659 -5.84 -18.55 -32.36
C SER A 659 -5.89 -19.99 -32.90
N THR A 660 -5.05 -20.89 -32.35
CA THR A 660 -5.04 -22.32 -32.66
C THR A 660 -5.92 -23.16 -31.72
N ALA A 661 -6.62 -22.54 -30.78
CA ALA A 661 -7.50 -23.25 -29.85
C ALA A 661 -8.65 -23.94 -30.59
N ASP A 662 -9.01 -25.14 -30.15
CA ASP A 662 -10.14 -25.89 -30.70
C ASP A 662 -11.44 -25.06 -30.53
N PRO A 663 -12.19 -24.77 -31.62
CA PRO A 663 -13.43 -24.01 -31.54
C PRO A 663 -14.54 -24.67 -30.71
N THR A 664 -14.40 -25.93 -30.35
CA THR A 664 -15.32 -26.65 -29.45
C THR A 664 -15.11 -26.27 -27.97
N LEU A 665 -13.98 -25.67 -27.61
CA LEU A 665 -13.73 -25.22 -26.24
C LEU A 665 -14.72 -24.10 -25.86
N PRO A 666 -15.35 -24.19 -24.68
CA PRO A 666 -16.30 -23.17 -24.24
C PRO A 666 -15.58 -21.84 -24.03
N PHE A 667 -16.14 -20.77 -24.57
CA PHE A 667 -15.69 -19.39 -24.31
C PHE A 667 -16.90 -18.46 -24.18
N PRO A 668 -16.97 -17.64 -23.11
CA PRO A 668 -16.03 -17.59 -21.98
C PRO A 668 -16.02 -18.92 -21.20
N PRO A 669 -14.97 -19.20 -20.40
CA PRO A 669 -14.89 -20.43 -19.61
C PRO A 669 -16.11 -20.58 -18.68
N PRO A 670 -16.66 -21.79 -18.50
CA PRO A 670 -17.83 -22.06 -17.66
C PRO A 670 -17.63 -21.62 -16.21
N GLN A 671 -18.67 -21.11 -15.55
CA GLN A 671 -18.57 -20.52 -14.20
C GLN A 671 -18.11 -21.50 -13.12
N ASP A 672 -18.42 -22.78 -13.29
CA ASP A 672 -18.14 -23.89 -12.40
C ASP A 672 -16.79 -24.58 -12.68
N CYS A 673 -16.01 -24.10 -13.66
CA CYS A 673 -14.75 -24.72 -14.01
C CYS A 673 -13.62 -24.32 -13.03
N SER A 674 -12.55 -25.13 -13.02
CA SER A 674 -11.37 -24.89 -12.18
C SER A 674 -10.76 -23.49 -12.39
N LEU A 675 -10.56 -23.07 -13.65
CA LEU A 675 -10.04 -21.74 -13.98
C LEU A 675 -10.90 -20.60 -13.42
N ARG A 676 -12.24 -20.71 -13.48
CA ARG A 676 -13.13 -19.68 -12.91
C ARG A 676 -13.11 -19.68 -11.39
N THR A 677 -12.92 -20.84 -10.76
CA THR A 677 -12.69 -20.96 -9.32
C THR A 677 -11.44 -20.20 -8.90
N THR A 678 -10.29 -20.44 -9.56
CA THR A 678 -9.04 -19.69 -9.33
C THR A 678 -9.24 -18.18 -9.50
N ILE A 679 -9.94 -17.75 -10.57
CA ILE A 679 -10.21 -16.33 -10.81
C ILE A 679 -11.04 -15.71 -9.68
N ASN A 680 -12.04 -16.42 -9.17
CA ASN A 680 -12.90 -15.93 -8.09
C ASN A 680 -12.14 -15.86 -6.76
N GLU A 681 -11.28 -16.84 -6.47
CA GLU A 681 -10.37 -16.84 -5.30
C GLU A 681 -9.42 -15.64 -5.36
N LEU A 682 -8.72 -15.45 -6.48
CA LEU A 682 -7.81 -14.31 -6.67
C LEU A 682 -8.52 -12.98 -6.57
N LYS A 683 -9.75 -12.89 -7.09
CA LYS A 683 -10.58 -11.71 -6.87
C LYS A 683 -10.78 -11.51 -5.37
N GLN A 684 -11.23 -12.52 -4.63
CA GLN A 684 -11.56 -12.46 -3.19
C GLN A 684 -10.36 -12.18 -2.25
N GLU A 685 -9.17 -12.63 -2.58
CA GLU A 685 -8.00 -12.54 -1.70
C GLU A 685 -7.21 -11.22 -1.81
N ARG A 686 -7.41 -10.43 -2.87
CA ARG A 686 -6.64 -9.20 -3.13
C ARG A 686 -7.18 -7.97 -2.42
N CYS A 687 -6.27 -7.03 -2.11
CA CYS A 687 -6.64 -5.73 -1.57
C CYS A 687 -7.51 -4.90 -2.53
N ILE A 688 -7.31 -5.05 -3.85
CA ILE A 688 -8.11 -4.44 -4.92
C ILE A 688 -8.81 -5.51 -5.76
N THR A 689 -9.92 -5.16 -6.41
CA THR A 689 -10.63 -6.05 -7.33
C THR A 689 -9.97 -5.98 -8.71
N PRO A 690 -9.37 -7.08 -9.21
CA PRO A 690 -8.74 -7.05 -10.51
C PRO A 690 -9.76 -7.01 -11.64
N ARG A 691 -9.44 -6.24 -12.69
CA ARG A 691 -10.20 -6.24 -13.95
C ARG A 691 -10.01 -7.58 -14.65
N LEU A 692 -11.11 -8.20 -15.11
CA LEU A 692 -11.07 -9.50 -15.78
C LEU A 692 -11.38 -9.35 -17.26
N LEU A 693 -10.45 -9.79 -18.11
CA LEU A 693 -10.57 -9.75 -19.55
C LEU A 693 -10.60 -11.17 -20.15
N PHE A 694 -11.48 -11.37 -21.13
CA PHE A 694 -11.54 -12.59 -21.95
C PHE A 694 -11.19 -12.22 -23.38
N ILE A 695 -10.19 -12.88 -23.95
CA ILE A 695 -9.67 -12.54 -25.29
C ILE A 695 -9.58 -13.81 -26.13
N ARG A 696 -10.17 -13.82 -27.33
CA ARG A 696 -9.95 -14.84 -28.36
C ARG A 696 -8.92 -14.35 -29.38
N GLY A 697 -7.76 -15.00 -29.41
CA GLY A 697 -6.73 -14.78 -30.40
C GLY A 697 -7.25 -14.91 -31.84
N GLY A 698 -6.89 -13.95 -32.68
CA GLY A 698 -7.33 -13.89 -34.09
C GLY A 698 -8.76 -13.37 -34.31
N ARG A 699 -9.52 -13.06 -33.26
CA ARG A 699 -10.85 -12.43 -33.34
C ARG A 699 -10.92 -11.12 -32.59
N ASP A 700 -10.45 -11.11 -31.35
CA ASP A 700 -10.43 -9.95 -30.47
C ASP A 700 -9.05 -9.27 -30.52
N ASP A 701 -8.98 -8.01 -30.08
CA ASP A 701 -7.71 -7.30 -29.93
C ASP A 701 -6.87 -7.93 -28.80
N ALA A 702 -5.75 -8.54 -29.18
CA ALA A 702 -4.83 -9.19 -28.25
C ALA A 702 -3.80 -8.23 -27.62
N THR A 703 -3.80 -6.95 -28.00
CA THR A 703 -2.81 -5.97 -27.53
C THR A 703 -2.72 -5.91 -26.01
N ALA A 704 -3.86 -5.96 -25.31
CA ALA A 704 -3.91 -5.96 -23.84
C ALA A 704 -3.18 -7.17 -23.20
N PHE A 705 -3.18 -8.33 -23.86
CA PHE A 705 -2.44 -9.52 -23.42
C PHE A 705 -0.98 -9.46 -23.85
N GLU A 706 -0.72 -9.08 -25.10
CA GLU A 706 0.63 -9.03 -25.67
C GLU A 706 1.54 -8.01 -24.98
N ASN A 707 0.98 -6.92 -24.45
CA ASN A 707 1.73 -5.92 -23.68
C ASN A 707 2.39 -6.50 -22.42
N TYR A 708 1.87 -7.61 -21.89
CA TYR A 708 2.47 -8.32 -20.75
C TYR A 708 3.53 -9.36 -21.15
N LEU A 709 3.74 -9.62 -22.45
CA LEU A 709 4.81 -10.48 -22.95
C LEU A 709 6.11 -9.69 -23.06
N ILE A 710 6.70 -9.39 -21.90
CA ILE A 710 7.81 -8.45 -21.76
C ILE A 710 9.20 -9.05 -22.05
N GLU A 711 9.41 -10.35 -22.13
CA GLU A 711 10.78 -10.88 -22.24
C GLU A 711 11.43 -10.69 -23.63
N GLU A 712 10.64 -10.32 -24.64
CA GLU A 712 11.08 -10.10 -26.04
C GLU A 712 11.09 -8.62 -26.44
N GLN A 713 11.06 -7.68 -25.50
CA GLN A 713 11.10 -6.25 -25.84
C GLN A 713 12.17 -5.55 -25.00
N ASP A 714 12.85 -4.59 -25.60
CA ASP A 714 13.99 -3.90 -25.00
C ASP A 714 13.58 -3.01 -23.82
N VAL A 715 14.57 -2.70 -22.97
CA VAL A 715 14.40 -1.87 -21.78
C VAL A 715 14.27 -0.38 -22.13
N ASP A 716 14.93 0.07 -23.21
CA ASP A 716 15.09 1.49 -23.55
C ASP A 716 13.93 2.10 -24.35
N GLY A 717 12.80 1.41 -24.45
CA GLY A 717 11.57 1.98 -25.05
C GLY A 717 11.70 2.39 -26.52
N SER A 718 12.80 2.06 -27.20
CA SER A 718 13.15 2.50 -28.57
C SER A 718 12.22 1.97 -29.66
N GLY A 719 11.21 1.18 -29.31
CA GLY A 719 10.18 0.66 -30.22
C GLY A 719 10.69 -0.37 -31.23
N LEU A 720 11.99 -0.66 -31.25
CA LEU A 720 12.55 -1.77 -32.00
C LEU A 720 12.34 -3.04 -31.19
N THR A 721 11.52 -3.96 -31.69
CA THR A 721 11.40 -5.29 -31.09
C THR A 721 12.70 -6.05 -31.33
N SER A 722 13.66 -5.97 -30.40
CA SER A 722 14.72 -6.97 -30.34
C SER A 722 14.09 -8.30 -29.93
N VAL A 723 14.24 -9.33 -30.75
CA VAL A 723 13.81 -10.71 -30.43
C VAL A 723 14.52 -11.25 -29.17
N MET A 724 15.45 -10.49 -28.60
CA MET A 724 16.33 -10.87 -27.49
C MET A 724 16.24 -9.92 -26.29
N GLY A 725 15.16 -9.16 -26.07
CA GLY A 725 15.06 -8.13 -25.02
C GLY A 725 15.71 -8.46 -23.66
N PHE A 726 15.24 -9.49 -22.95
CA PHE A 726 15.84 -9.90 -21.67
C PHE A 726 17.29 -10.39 -21.81
N VAL A 727 17.64 -11.03 -22.92
CA VAL A 727 19.01 -11.50 -23.18
C VAL A 727 19.96 -10.33 -23.45
N SER A 728 19.51 -9.30 -24.17
CA SER A 728 20.25 -8.06 -24.40
C SER A 728 20.52 -7.37 -23.08
N PHE A 729 19.51 -7.24 -22.24
CA PHE A 729 19.65 -6.69 -20.89
C PHE A 729 20.72 -7.43 -20.05
N LEU A 730 20.76 -8.76 -20.11
CA LEU A 730 21.81 -9.53 -19.42
C LEU A 730 23.22 -9.29 -19.99
N GLU A 731 23.35 -9.07 -21.29
CA GLU A 731 24.64 -8.69 -21.90
C GLU A 731 25.05 -7.26 -21.52
N ASP A 732 24.09 -6.34 -21.37
CA ASP A 732 24.34 -4.98 -20.88
C ASP A 732 24.83 -4.99 -19.42
N VAL A 733 24.17 -5.77 -18.56
CA VAL A 733 24.61 -6.00 -17.16
C VAL A 733 26.01 -6.60 -17.12
N LYS A 734 26.28 -7.59 -17.98
CA LYS A 734 27.61 -8.22 -18.09
C LYS A 734 28.67 -7.21 -18.48
N GLN A 735 28.39 -6.33 -19.43
CA GLN A 735 29.30 -5.25 -19.81
C GLN A 735 29.53 -4.28 -18.65
N GLY A 736 28.47 -3.88 -17.94
CA GLY A 736 28.56 -3.06 -16.73
C GLY A 736 29.41 -3.70 -15.64
N VAL A 737 29.28 -5.01 -15.40
CA VAL A 737 30.13 -5.76 -14.45
C VAL A 737 31.59 -5.73 -14.86
N LEU A 738 31.89 -5.90 -16.15
CA LEU A 738 33.27 -5.82 -16.66
C LEU A 738 33.87 -4.42 -16.54
N GLU A 739 33.05 -3.37 -16.52
CA GLU A 739 33.49 -1.98 -16.31
C GLU A 739 33.68 -1.68 -14.82
N TYR A 740 32.74 -2.09 -13.96
CA TYR A 740 32.83 -1.95 -12.52
C TYR A 740 34.07 -2.67 -11.93
N LEU A 741 34.44 -3.80 -12.52
CA LEU A 741 35.58 -4.61 -12.12
C LEU A 741 36.95 -4.09 -12.65
N LYS A 742 36.97 -3.08 -13.52
CA LYS A 742 38.22 -2.44 -13.98
C LYS A 742 38.60 -1.28 -13.06
#